data_AF-A0A1I2FWF8-F1
#
_entry.id   AF-A0A1I2FWF8-F1
#
_cell.length_a   1.000
_cell.length_b   1.000
_cell.length_c   1.000
_cell.angle_alpha   90.00
_cell.angle_beta   90.00
_cell.angle_gamma   90.00
#
_symmetry.space_group_name_H-M   'P 1'
#
loop_
_entity.id
_entity.type
_entity.pdbx_description
1 polymer ?
#
loop_
_entity_poly.entity_id
_entity_poly.type
_entity_poly.pdbx_seq_one_letter_code
_entity_poly.pdbx_strand_id
1 'polypeptide(L)'
;MSDTISGGIDALSYKPMKLGQNQMINHWLISGIYTKPVKFVPTTMEGDINDWLIEGFAIHENPCRKEFVDNRRMQPPGRFFDQWSKFPTPGDRLQGIEGGRSWELYSPWNNPRVEKSGFWFVPTHLRSYAATRLVSPASHTASLRVRTYGSLALWINGQLVADFAPLTRNKEQEIVIEAELVAGINEIYACWEDLAERDTMYAFAVEYQGGEELAISLPIAPGLVQLVQSAEQALEQAYFPSDIFKGEEIKLRLPLPFPDIVTEADILYGNFFDGTENKTIRIAEGAADLTLAHTNEIGHHYVYFTLTISVSNVVLTKKFGCQSYDTAYDEAAQKAADIEARKSLALRCMAEKGSPNIHKAIAMLKTGGDLQTAEKILLDGVEGIEQRKDCSDFYLVGLFRLWRDERNSGLFTESFWDRVKASILGYRYWIDEPGDDVMWFFSENHALLFHTNELLAGQLFEEETFGNSGESGAVHRQKAEQRLSLWFERFFDEGLAEWNSSAYIPIDAVGLLHIYEFAHSDQLREQAKKAMDLLFYYITVQMHQGVMTTTFGRSYEKELLGHYAAGTTSMCWIGYGVGNVNNYSISNVALCLSDYTPPAVYQEHLLLGEKQQLVFTNQQGKGGYAQLYHYRTEEYSLSSIIRFRPGKQGYQEHVNHLSLSPEAQIWVNHPAEIYKHGDGRPCFWAGNGILPDVVQHESIALMIFDIPTNQSSDWTHAYFPSYSFTEWAREENWYFARLDKGYAAIYAANGAAMETTGVTKERELISPGLRNAWIIRAGSEQQFGSFNTFKNQILSASPQFDTQALSLTLADPIYGQIQWGMNKPFLVEGEEMVHGGYGVRGQLQLLDMEH
;
A
#
# COMPACT_ATOMS: atom_id res chain seq x y z
N MET A 1 -17.88 -37.38 19.30
CA MET A 1 -18.35 -37.87 20.61
C MET A 1 -17.42 -37.30 21.65
N SER A 2 -17.97 -36.89 22.79
CA SER A 2 -17.31 -36.15 23.86
C SER A 2 -16.23 -36.97 24.57
N ASP A 3 -14.96 -36.73 24.25
CA ASP A 3 -13.85 -37.17 25.08
C ASP A 3 -13.48 -36.05 26.05
N THR A 4 -14.11 -36.12 27.22
CA THR A 4 -13.63 -35.47 28.45
C THR A 4 -12.27 -36.05 28.81
N ILE A 5 -11.21 -35.39 28.35
CA ILE A 5 -9.85 -35.63 28.85
C ILE A 5 -9.77 -35.07 30.27
N SER A 6 -9.39 -35.94 31.20
CA SER A 6 -9.18 -35.63 32.61
C SER A 6 -8.14 -34.51 32.80
N GLY A 7 -8.61 -33.36 33.29
CA GLY A 7 -7.82 -32.18 33.65
C GLY A 7 -8.46 -30.94 33.04
N GLY A 8 -9.22 -30.17 33.82
CA GLY A 8 -10.08 -29.08 33.34
C GLY A 8 -9.37 -28.05 32.46
N ILE A 9 -9.33 -28.30 31.16
CA ILE A 9 -8.84 -27.45 30.08
C ILE A 9 -9.86 -27.66 28.96
N ASP A 10 -10.54 -26.57 28.57
CA ASP A 10 -11.45 -26.60 27.42
C ASP A 10 -10.65 -26.44 26.12
N ALA A 11 -11.28 -26.56 24.96
CA ALA A 11 -10.61 -26.33 23.68
C ALA A 11 -11.49 -25.53 22.71
N LEU A 12 -10.88 -24.57 22.02
CA LEU A 12 -11.44 -23.92 20.85
C LEU A 12 -11.33 -24.87 19.66
N SER A 13 -12.48 -25.19 19.07
CA SER A 13 -12.56 -26.08 17.91
C SER A 13 -12.83 -25.27 16.65
N TYR A 14 -11.90 -25.30 15.70
CA TYR A 14 -12.02 -24.64 14.41
C TYR A 14 -12.00 -25.67 13.29
N LYS A 15 -12.65 -25.35 12.18
CA LYS A 15 -12.45 -26.08 10.93
C LYS A 15 -11.29 -25.43 10.17
N PRO A 16 -10.36 -26.20 9.60
CA PRO A 16 -9.43 -25.68 8.60
C PRO A 16 -10.19 -24.91 7.52
N MET A 17 -9.64 -23.80 7.06
CA MET A 17 -10.22 -23.02 5.96
C MET A 17 -10.15 -23.84 4.68
N LYS A 18 -11.26 -23.95 3.93
CA LYS A 18 -11.26 -24.63 2.64
C LYS A 18 -10.73 -23.70 1.56
N LEU A 19 -9.77 -24.18 0.77
CA LEU A 19 -9.27 -23.50 -0.43
C LEU A 19 -9.29 -24.51 -1.58
N GLY A 20 -10.28 -24.39 -2.45
CA GLY A 20 -10.61 -25.44 -3.41
C GLY A 20 -10.97 -26.76 -2.69
N GLN A 21 -10.26 -27.84 -3.01
CA GLN A 21 -10.45 -29.15 -2.38
C GLN A 21 -9.59 -29.34 -1.12
N ASN A 22 -8.67 -28.43 -0.83
CA ASN A 22 -7.67 -28.59 0.21
C ASN A 22 -8.08 -27.83 1.49
N GLN A 23 -7.41 -28.18 2.60
CA GLN A 23 -7.69 -27.66 3.94
C GLN A 23 -6.49 -26.88 4.47
N MET A 24 -6.64 -25.57 4.65
CA MET A 24 -5.62 -24.67 5.20
C MET A 24 -5.66 -24.70 6.73
N ILE A 25 -4.53 -25.08 7.34
CA ILE A 25 -4.36 -25.07 8.78
C ILE A 25 -3.99 -23.64 9.18
N ASN A 26 -4.99 -22.81 9.48
CA ASN A 26 -4.81 -21.35 9.63
C ASN A 26 -5.04 -20.83 11.07
N HIS A 27 -5.36 -21.69 12.04
CA HIS A 27 -5.46 -21.32 13.46
C HIS A 27 -4.30 -21.92 14.26
N TRP A 28 -3.56 -21.06 14.95
CA TRP A 28 -2.33 -21.39 15.68
C TRP A 28 -2.23 -20.60 16.97
N LEU A 29 -1.42 -21.08 17.91
CA LEU A 29 -0.81 -20.24 18.93
C LEU A 29 0.54 -19.74 18.39
N ILE A 30 0.89 -18.47 18.61
CA ILE A 30 2.15 -17.88 18.15
C ILE A 30 2.86 -17.09 19.26
N SER A 31 4.19 -16.99 19.19
CA SER A 31 5.03 -16.28 20.18
C SER A 31 5.25 -14.78 19.90
N GLY A 32 4.70 -14.22 18.82
CA GLY A 32 5.14 -12.94 18.26
C GLY A 32 6.50 -13.02 17.53
N ILE A 33 7.12 -11.86 17.26
CA ILE A 33 8.37 -11.75 16.48
C ILE A 33 9.56 -11.43 17.37
N TYR A 34 10.60 -12.25 17.27
CA TYR A 34 11.94 -11.95 17.78
C TYR A 34 12.76 -11.32 16.66
N THR A 35 13.25 -10.11 16.89
CA THR A 35 13.98 -9.32 15.89
C THR A 35 15.41 -9.08 16.35
N LYS A 36 16.38 -9.30 15.47
CA LYS A 36 17.78 -8.98 15.74
C LYS A 36 18.41 -8.32 14.50
N PRO A 37 18.80 -7.03 14.56
CA PRO A 37 19.60 -6.42 13.50
C PRO A 37 20.87 -7.23 13.26
N VAL A 38 21.21 -7.44 11.99
CA VAL A 38 22.39 -8.20 11.58
C VAL A 38 23.28 -7.32 10.71
N LYS A 39 24.58 -7.52 10.85
CA LYS A 39 25.60 -6.86 10.04
C LYS A 39 26.26 -7.90 9.15
N PHE A 40 26.66 -7.46 7.98
CA PHE A 40 27.30 -8.31 6.98
C PHE A 40 28.60 -7.67 6.50
N VAL A 41 29.33 -8.38 5.65
CA VAL A 41 30.51 -7.80 5.00
C VAL A 41 30.05 -6.71 4.03
N PRO A 42 30.50 -5.45 4.18
CA PRO A 42 30.12 -4.38 3.26
C PRO A 42 30.56 -4.68 1.82
N THR A 43 29.65 -4.48 0.87
CA THR A 43 29.87 -4.78 -0.55
C THR A 43 29.32 -3.69 -1.45
N THR A 44 29.88 -3.55 -2.64
CA THR A 44 29.31 -2.75 -3.73
C THR A 44 28.27 -3.57 -4.50
N MET A 45 27.41 -2.89 -5.26
CA MET A 45 26.41 -3.50 -6.14
C MET A 45 26.45 -2.87 -7.53
N GLU A 46 25.91 -3.57 -8.52
CA GLU A 46 25.73 -3.09 -9.89
C GLU A 46 24.26 -3.28 -10.32
N GLY A 47 23.76 -2.40 -11.18
CA GLY A 47 22.40 -2.47 -11.73
C GLY A 47 22.03 -1.18 -12.44
N ASP A 48 21.04 -1.25 -13.32
CA ASP A 48 20.44 -0.07 -13.97
C ASP A 48 19.15 0.34 -13.25
N ILE A 49 18.83 1.62 -13.32
CA ILE A 49 17.62 2.21 -12.78
C ILE A 49 16.41 1.60 -13.52
N ASN A 50 15.41 1.18 -12.76
CA ASN A 50 14.10 0.67 -13.21
C ASN A 50 14.09 -0.68 -13.93
N ASP A 51 15.21 -1.41 -14.09
CA ASP A 51 15.19 -2.74 -14.73
C ASP A 51 14.31 -3.74 -13.98
N TRP A 52 14.20 -3.56 -12.67
CA TRP A 52 13.34 -4.35 -11.80
C TRP A 52 11.83 -4.24 -12.15
N LEU A 53 11.38 -3.16 -12.80
CA LEU A 53 9.98 -3.02 -13.24
C LEU A 53 9.63 -4.02 -14.36
N ILE A 54 10.63 -4.41 -15.15
CA ILE A 54 10.48 -5.32 -16.29
C ILE A 54 10.84 -6.75 -15.88
N GLU A 55 11.97 -6.93 -15.21
CA GLU A 55 12.54 -8.26 -14.91
C GLU A 55 12.15 -8.79 -13.51
N GLY A 56 11.59 -7.93 -12.65
CA GLY A 56 11.20 -8.25 -11.27
C GLY A 56 12.30 -8.00 -10.25
N PHE A 57 11.93 -7.90 -8.97
CA PHE A 57 12.84 -7.53 -7.86
C PHE A 57 14.00 -8.51 -7.61
N ALA A 58 13.87 -9.75 -8.07
CA ALA A 58 14.85 -10.81 -7.80
C ALA A 58 16.20 -10.60 -8.53
N ILE A 59 16.28 -9.64 -9.46
CA ILE A 59 17.53 -9.31 -10.17
C ILE A 59 18.56 -8.61 -9.27
N HIS A 60 18.13 -8.03 -8.15
CA HIS A 60 18.97 -7.29 -7.21
C HIS A 60 18.91 -7.88 -5.80
N GLU A 61 19.33 -9.14 -5.66
CA GLU A 61 19.46 -9.79 -4.34
C GLU A 61 20.71 -9.29 -3.61
N ASN A 62 20.55 -8.83 -2.37
CA ASN A 62 21.66 -8.34 -1.57
C ASN A 62 22.62 -9.51 -1.24
N PRO A 63 23.93 -9.38 -1.49
CA PRO A 63 24.90 -10.43 -1.14
C PRO A 63 24.84 -10.88 0.34
N CYS A 64 24.37 -9.99 1.23
CA CYS A 64 24.09 -10.26 2.64
C CYS A 64 23.16 -11.47 2.86
N ARG A 65 22.15 -11.65 2.01
CA ARG A 65 21.18 -12.75 2.15
C ARG A 65 21.85 -14.10 1.99
N LYS A 66 22.79 -14.25 1.05
CA LYS A 66 23.51 -15.50 0.85
C LYS A 66 24.26 -15.94 2.11
N GLU A 67 24.99 -15.01 2.74
CA GLU A 67 25.69 -15.26 4.00
C GLU A 67 24.73 -15.69 5.11
N PHE A 68 23.58 -15.01 5.25
CA PHE A 68 22.55 -15.39 6.22
C PHE A 68 22.00 -16.81 5.97
N VAL A 69 21.65 -17.13 4.72
CA VAL A 69 21.06 -18.40 4.33
C VAL A 69 22.01 -19.57 4.60
N ASP A 70 23.28 -19.42 4.23
CA ASP A 70 24.30 -20.45 4.47
C ASP A 70 24.47 -20.72 5.98
N ASN A 71 24.55 -19.65 6.78
CA ASN A 71 24.61 -19.75 8.24
C ASN A 71 23.37 -20.42 8.84
N ARG A 72 22.17 -20.06 8.39
CA ARG A 72 20.92 -20.66 8.88
C ARG A 72 20.80 -22.14 8.52
N ARG A 73 21.24 -22.56 7.33
CA ARG A 73 21.22 -23.98 6.92
C ARG A 73 22.20 -24.85 7.71
N MET A 74 23.30 -24.26 8.20
CA MET A 74 24.24 -24.95 9.09
C MET A 74 23.75 -25.06 10.54
N GLN A 75 22.75 -24.27 10.94
CA GLN A 75 22.25 -24.18 12.31
C GLN A 75 20.71 -24.28 12.34
N PRO A 76 20.15 -25.49 12.11
CA PRO A 76 18.71 -25.69 12.20
C PRO A 76 18.19 -25.40 13.63
N PRO A 77 16.96 -24.88 13.77
CA PRO A 77 16.36 -24.62 15.05
C PRO A 77 16.22 -25.92 15.86
N GLY A 78 16.59 -25.84 17.14
CA GLY A 78 16.36 -26.93 18.08
C GLY A 78 14.88 -27.10 18.44
N ARG A 79 14.58 -28.21 19.12
CA ARG A 79 13.25 -28.50 19.66
C ARG A 79 12.92 -27.59 20.85
N PHE A 80 12.43 -26.39 20.56
CA PHE A 80 12.10 -25.36 21.56
C PHE A 80 10.97 -25.77 22.53
N PHE A 81 10.24 -26.85 22.23
CA PHE A 81 9.10 -27.33 23.01
C PHE A 81 9.43 -28.47 24.00
N ASP A 82 10.67 -28.98 24.02
CA ASP A 82 11.06 -30.06 24.93
C ASP A 82 11.00 -29.67 26.43
N GLN A 83 10.96 -28.36 26.70
CA GLN A 83 10.80 -27.81 28.05
C GLN A 83 9.36 -27.87 28.57
N TRP A 84 8.37 -28.18 27.74
CA TRP A 84 6.97 -28.30 28.18
C TRP A 84 6.55 -29.75 28.34
N SER A 85 5.90 -30.04 29.46
CA SER A 85 5.24 -31.33 29.70
C SER A 85 3.80 -31.39 29.16
N LYS A 86 3.27 -30.25 28.70
CA LYS A 86 1.92 -30.08 28.16
C LYS A 86 1.95 -29.07 27.01
N PHE A 87 1.04 -29.22 26.05
CA PHE A 87 0.86 -28.25 24.98
C PHE A 87 0.54 -26.84 25.52
N PRO A 88 1.07 -25.77 24.93
CA PRO A 88 0.87 -24.42 25.42
C PRO A 88 -0.59 -23.95 25.30
N THR A 89 -0.97 -23.03 26.16
CA THR A 89 -2.25 -22.30 26.12
C THR A 89 -2.00 -20.81 25.98
N PRO A 90 -2.98 -20.00 25.51
CA PRO A 90 -2.83 -18.55 25.47
C PRO A 90 -2.36 -17.97 26.81
N GLY A 91 -1.41 -17.04 26.78
CA GLY A 91 -0.82 -16.41 27.96
C GLY A 91 0.40 -17.14 28.54
N ASP A 92 0.59 -18.44 28.28
CA ASP A 92 1.77 -19.19 28.72
C ASP A 92 3.04 -18.56 28.14
N ARG A 93 4.11 -18.47 28.94
CA ARG A 93 5.38 -17.88 28.48
C ARG A 93 6.26 -18.89 27.75
N LEU A 94 6.84 -18.45 26.65
CA LEU A 94 7.89 -19.16 25.94
C LEU A 94 9.16 -19.19 26.82
N GLN A 95 9.48 -20.35 27.39
CA GLN A 95 10.66 -20.53 28.26
C GLN A 95 11.92 -20.78 27.41
N GLY A 96 13.11 -20.72 28.01
CA GLY A 96 14.36 -21.10 27.34
C GLY A 96 14.82 -20.21 26.16
N ILE A 97 14.06 -19.17 25.83
CA ILE A 97 14.35 -18.21 24.77
C ILE A 97 14.49 -16.83 25.42
N GLU A 98 15.60 -16.16 25.13
CA GLU A 98 15.87 -14.83 25.65
C GLU A 98 14.76 -13.86 25.22
N GLY A 99 14.28 -13.05 26.17
CA GLY A 99 13.12 -12.19 25.94
C GLY A 99 11.78 -12.94 25.79
N GLY A 100 11.66 -14.14 26.35
CA GLY A 100 10.49 -15.03 26.27
C GLY A 100 9.14 -14.30 26.27
N ARG A 101 8.39 -14.43 25.17
CA ARG A 101 7.07 -13.82 24.92
C ARG A 101 5.96 -14.78 25.31
N SER A 102 4.73 -14.28 25.47
CA SER A 102 3.57 -15.15 25.72
C SER A 102 3.06 -15.77 24.42
N TRP A 103 2.46 -16.95 24.52
CA TRP A 103 1.69 -17.56 23.44
C TRP A 103 0.38 -16.80 23.26
N GLU A 104 0.12 -16.38 22.03
CA GLU A 104 -1.09 -15.64 21.65
C GLU A 104 -1.90 -16.46 20.64
N LEU A 105 -3.23 -16.37 20.72
CA LEU A 105 -4.10 -16.95 19.71
C LEU A 105 -3.94 -16.17 18.41
N TYR A 106 -3.58 -16.84 17.32
CA TYR A 106 -3.62 -16.28 15.98
C TYR A 106 -5.00 -16.51 15.38
N SER A 107 -5.81 -15.45 15.36
CA SER A 107 -7.07 -15.40 14.61
C SER A 107 -6.77 -14.94 13.17
N PRO A 108 -7.00 -15.78 12.15
CA PRO A 108 -6.54 -15.52 10.79
C PRO A 108 -7.38 -14.48 10.04
N TRP A 109 -8.63 -14.23 10.43
CA TRP A 109 -9.54 -13.31 9.73
C TRP A 109 -9.65 -13.59 8.21
N ASN A 110 -9.85 -14.87 7.85
CA ASN A 110 -9.82 -15.40 6.48
C ASN A 110 -8.46 -15.34 5.76
N ASN A 111 -7.36 -15.08 6.47
CA ASN A 111 -6.03 -15.29 5.93
C ASN A 111 -5.71 -16.81 5.85
N PRO A 112 -5.35 -17.37 4.68
CA PRO A 112 -4.93 -18.76 4.57
C PRO A 112 -3.53 -19.03 5.15
N ARG A 113 -2.79 -17.97 5.50
CA ARG A 113 -1.41 -18.02 6.01
C ARG A 113 -1.36 -17.61 7.47
N VAL A 114 -0.32 -18.05 8.18
CA VAL A 114 0.09 -17.44 9.44
C VAL A 114 1.08 -16.35 9.11
N GLU A 115 0.72 -15.10 9.38
CA GLU A 115 1.42 -13.95 8.86
C GLU A 115 1.74 -12.89 9.93
N LYS A 116 2.97 -12.39 9.87
CA LYS A 116 3.50 -11.27 10.64
C LYS A 116 4.40 -10.40 9.76
N SER A 117 4.00 -10.22 8.49
CA SER A 117 4.67 -9.37 7.51
C SER A 117 4.76 -7.92 8.00
N GLY A 118 5.68 -7.17 7.41
CA GLY A 118 5.94 -5.80 7.81
C GLY A 118 7.12 -5.22 7.05
N PHE A 119 7.67 -4.14 7.59
CA PHE A 119 8.81 -3.47 6.99
C PHE A 119 9.90 -3.19 8.04
N TRP A 120 11.13 -3.54 7.69
CA TRP A 120 12.32 -3.33 8.52
C TRP A 120 13.35 -2.51 7.74
N PHE A 121 13.70 -1.35 8.29
CA PHE A 121 14.56 -0.37 7.60
C PHE A 121 16.04 -0.79 7.49
N VAL A 122 16.46 -1.79 8.27
CA VAL A 122 17.83 -2.31 8.29
C VAL A 122 17.78 -3.84 8.23
N PRO A 123 18.84 -4.52 7.74
CA PRO A 123 18.86 -5.98 7.70
C PRO A 123 18.59 -6.57 9.09
N THR A 124 17.52 -7.35 9.22
CA THR A 124 17.03 -7.81 10.53
C THR A 124 16.65 -9.28 10.47
N HIS A 125 17.26 -10.13 11.30
CA HIS A 125 16.82 -11.50 11.49
C HIS A 125 15.49 -11.54 12.23
N LEU A 126 14.50 -12.20 11.64
CA LEU A 126 13.20 -12.48 12.22
C LEU A 126 13.11 -13.95 12.63
N ARG A 127 12.56 -14.20 13.81
CA ARG A 127 12.24 -15.56 14.28
C ARG A 127 10.93 -15.56 15.06
N SER A 128 10.11 -16.59 14.83
CA SER A 128 8.85 -16.80 15.52
C SER A 128 8.56 -18.29 15.69
N TYR A 129 7.73 -18.59 16.68
CA TYR A 129 7.32 -19.95 17.00
C TYR A 129 5.81 -20.06 16.94
N ALA A 130 5.32 -21.17 16.41
CA ALA A 130 3.90 -21.48 16.31
C ALA A 130 3.63 -22.89 16.86
N ALA A 131 2.43 -23.10 17.39
CA ALA A 131 1.94 -24.39 17.82
C ALA A 131 0.46 -24.55 17.45
N THR A 132 0.06 -25.72 16.95
CA THR A 132 -1.35 -26.06 16.75
C THR A 132 -1.61 -27.54 17.04
N ARG A 133 -2.88 -27.91 17.15
CA ARG A 133 -3.33 -29.29 17.33
C ARG A 133 -4.33 -29.64 16.26
N LEU A 134 -4.03 -30.69 15.48
CA LEU A 134 -4.96 -31.25 14.51
C LEU A 134 -5.62 -32.50 15.06
N VAL A 135 -6.94 -32.55 15.00
CA VAL A 135 -7.73 -33.74 15.27
C VAL A 135 -7.99 -34.45 13.96
N SER A 136 -7.43 -35.64 13.82
CA SER A 136 -7.66 -36.52 12.68
C SER A 136 -8.69 -37.60 13.04
N PRO A 137 -9.67 -37.91 12.19
CA PRO A 137 -10.63 -38.99 12.45
C PRO A 137 -10.00 -40.39 12.40
N ALA A 138 -8.89 -40.55 11.68
CA ALA A 138 -8.20 -41.83 11.50
C ALA A 138 -6.68 -41.65 11.41
N SER A 139 -5.92 -42.69 11.72
CA SER A 139 -4.49 -42.71 11.46
C SER A 139 -4.24 -42.86 9.96
N HIS A 140 -3.41 -42.00 9.38
CA HIS A 140 -3.08 -42.03 7.96
C HIS A 140 -1.81 -41.22 7.68
N THR A 141 -1.19 -41.51 6.53
CA THR A 141 -0.13 -40.66 5.96
C THR A 141 -0.77 -39.44 5.30
N ALA A 142 -0.52 -38.27 5.86
CA ALA A 142 -1.02 -36.99 5.36
C ALA A 142 -0.05 -36.38 4.34
N SER A 143 -0.58 -35.93 3.21
CA SER A 143 0.15 -35.06 2.26
C SER A 143 -0.05 -33.60 2.67
N LEU A 144 1.02 -32.95 3.10
CA LEU A 144 1.03 -31.56 3.55
C LEU A 144 1.87 -30.73 2.57
N ARG A 145 1.24 -29.75 1.91
CA ARG A 145 1.96 -28.72 1.18
C ARG A 145 2.33 -27.61 2.16
N VAL A 146 3.62 -27.39 2.32
CA VAL A 146 4.20 -26.31 3.12
C VAL A 146 4.62 -25.19 2.19
N ARG A 147 4.20 -23.96 2.50
CA ARG A 147 4.64 -22.75 1.81
C ARG A 147 5.28 -21.77 2.79
N THR A 148 6.36 -21.12 2.37
CA THR A 148 7.03 -20.07 3.14
C THR A 148 7.87 -19.19 2.22
N TYR A 149 8.12 -17.96 2.64
CA TYR A 149 9.07 -17.05 2.00
C TYR A 149 10.47 -17.23 2.58
N GLY A 150 10.51 -17.37 3.90
CA GLY A 150 11.71 -17.54 4.70
C GLY A 150 12.10 -19.02 4.84
N SER A 151 12.19 -19.49 6.08
CA SER A 151 12.35 -20.88 6.45
C SER A 151 11.23 -21.36 7.36
N LEU A 152 10.93 -22.65 7.35
CA LEU A 152 10.00 -23.31 8.26
C LEU A 152 10.56 -24.66 8.69
N ALA A 153 10.85 -24.79 9.99
CA ALA A 153 11.02 -26.09 10.63
C ALA A 153 9.70 -26.53 11.24
N LEU A 154 9.24 -27.74 10.92
CA LEU A 154 7.94 -28.28 11.30
C LEU A 154 8.13 -29.63 12.01
N TRP A 155 7.53 -29.74 13.20
CA TRP A 155 7.48 -30.98 13.97
C TRP A 155 6.04 -31.44 14.12
N ILE A 156 5.80 -32.73 13.92
CA ILE A 156 4.50 -33.36 14.13
C ILE A 156 4.69 -34.51 15.12
N ASN A 157 3.93 -34.51 16.21
CA ASN A 157 4.04 -35.51 17.29
C ASN A 157 5.48 -35.67 17.81
N GLY A 158 6.21 -34.55 17.86
CA GLY A 158 7.61 -34.48 18.25
C GLY A 158 8.60 -34.94 17.18
N GLN A 159 8.22 -35.48 16.03
CA GLN A 159 9.17 -35.80 14.97
C GLN A 159 9.39 -34.60 14.05
N LEU A 160 10.64 -34.28 13.72
CA LEU A 160 10.96 -33.26 12.72
C LEU A 160 10.59 -33.82 11.34
N VAL A 161 9.54 -33.27 10.73
CA VAL A 161 9.04 -33.73 9.41
C VAL A 161 9.57 -32.88 8.27
N ALA A 162 9.95 -31.62 8.54
CA ALA A 162 10.57 -30.73 7.56
C ALA A 162 11.45 -29.67 8.23
N ASP A 163 12.60 -29.33 7.63
CA ASP A 163 13.31 -28.05 7.82
C ASP A 163 13.53 -27.45 6.43
N PHE A 164 12.55 -26.68 5.98
CA PHE A 164 12.54 -26.09 4.65
C PHE A 164 13.07 -24.66 4.73
N ALA A 165 14.30 -24.40 4.24
CA ALA A 165 14.96 -23.10 4.33
C ALA A 165 15.33 -22.53 2.95
N PRO A 166 14.34 -22.20 2.10
CA PRO A 166 14.60 -21.55 0.82
C PRO A 166 15.04 -20.09 0.97
N LEU A 167 14.42 -19.34 1.90
CA LEU A 167 14.78 -17.98 2.30
C LEU A 167 14.91 -17.00 1.12
N THR A 168 13.99 -17.10 0.15
CA THR A 168 13.98 -16.27 -1.06
C THR A 168 13.12 -15.03 -0.82
N ARG A 169 13.74 -13.83 -0.87
CA ARG A 169 13.07 -12.57 -0.54
C ARG A 169 11.75 -12.40 -1.29
N ASN A 170 10.64 -12.26 -0.54
CA ASN A 170 9.28 -11.99 -1.03
C ASN A 170 8.79 -12.90 -2.17
N LYS A 171 9.41 -14.06 -2.37
CA LYS A 171 8.98 -15.08 -3.33
C LYS A 171 8.62 -16.36 -2.60
N GLU A 172 7.33 -16.63 -2.51
CA GLU A 172 6.82 -17.84 -1.86
C GLU A 172 7.43 -19.09 -2.52
N GLN A 173 7.94 -20.00 -1.69
CA GLN A 173 8.45 -21.29 -2.09
C GLN A 173 7.61 -22.38 -1.43
N GLU A 174 7.53 -23.54 -2.06
CA GLU A 174 6.72 -24.65 -1.57
C GLU A 174 7.44 -25.99 -1.63
N ILE A 175 7.08 -26.87 -0.69
CA ILE A 175 7.38 -28.31 -0.73
C ILE A 175 6.14 -29.11 -0.35
N VAL A 176 6.04 -30.34 -0.83
CA VAL A 176 5.07 -31.31 -0.34
C VAL A 176 5.82 -32.33 0.51
N ILE A 177 5.31 -32.57 1.72
CA ILE A 177 5.85 -33.56 2.65
C ILE A 177 4.79 -34.59 3.00
N GLU A 178 5.23 -35.80 3.31
CA GLU A 178 4.41 -36.82 3.92
C GLU A 178 4.67 -36.86 5.41
N ALA A 179 3.61 -36.90 6.21
CA ALA A 179 3.71 -37.02 7.66
C ALA A 179 2.64 -37.96 8.21
N GLU A 180 2.99 -38.75 9.21
CA GLU A 180 2.05 -39.66 9.88
C GLU A 180 1.17 -38.89 10.87
N LEU A 181 -0.13 -38.87 10.61
CA LEU A 181 -1.13 -38.45 11.57
C LEU A 181 -1.72 -39.67 12.27
N VAL A 182 -1.87 -39.59 13.59
CA VAL A 182 -2.59 -40.59 14.38
C VAL A 182 -4.06 -40.20 14.50
N ALA A 183 -4.94 -41.19 14.68
CA ALA A 183 -6.33 -40.94 15.06
C ALA A 183 -6.37 -40.16 16.39
N GLY A 184 -7.19 -39.10 16.45
CA GLY A 184 -7.23 -38.17 17.56
C GLY A 184 -6.28 -36.99 17.38
N ILE A 185 -5.68 -36.52 18.49
CA ILE A 185 -4.91 -35.28 18.54
C ILE A 185 -3.49 -35.50 18.02
N ASN A 186 -3.06 -34.62 17.12
CA ASN A 186 -1.70 -34.51 16.60
C ASN A 186 -1.16 -33.12 16.97
N GLU A 187 -0.03 -33.07 17.69
CA GLU A 187 0.60 -31.80 18.07
C GLU A 187 1.57 -31.36 16.98
N ILE A 188 1.43 -30.12 16.54
CA ILE A 188 2.26 -29.53 15.51
C ILE A 188 2.95 -28.31 16.08
N TYR A 189 4.28 -28.26 15.92
CA TYR A 189 5.10 -27.12 16.31
C TYR A 189 5.86 -26.61 15.10
N ALA A 190 6.04 -25.31 15.01
CA ALA A 190 6.74 -24.66 13.93
C ALA A 190 7.71 -23.58 14.47
N CYS A 191 8.87 -23.48 13.84
CA CYS A 191 9.80 -22.37 13.97
C CYS A 191 10.01 -21.80 12.57
N TRP A 192 9.60 -20.56 12.34
CA TRP A 192 9.81 -19.90 11.06
C TRP A 192 10.68 -18.67 11.23
N GLU A 193 11.51 -18.42 10.23
CA GLU A 193 12.56 -17.40 10.27
C GLU A 193 12.77 -16.79 8.90
N ASP A 194 13.20 -15.52 8.86
CA ASP A 194 13.65 -14.87 7.64
C ASP A 194 14.70 -13.79 7.95
N LEU A 195 15.40 -13.34 6.92
CA LEU A 195 16.10 -12.07 6.93
C LEU A 195 15.15 -11.00 6.37
N ALA A 196 14.77 -10.03 7.20
CA ALA A 196 14.02 -8.89 6.73
C ALA A 196 14.93 -7.90 6.00
N GLU A 197 14.51 -7.51 4.80
CA GLU A 197 15.18 -6.53 3.95
C GLU A 197 14.12 -5.60 3.39
N ARG A 198 13.80 -4.52 4.12
CA ARG A 198 12.66 -3.61 3.83
C ARG A 198 11.33 -4.30 4.02
N ASP A 199 10.42 -4.18 3.04
CA ASP A 199 9.18 -4.95 2.97
C ASP A 199 9.50 -6.44 2.94
N THR A 200 8.97 -7.17 3.91
CA THR A 200 9.24 -8.59 4.08
C THR A 200 7.95 -9.34 4.31
N MET A 201 7.61 -10.23 3.37
CA MET A 201 6.53 -11.20 3.52
C MET A 201 6.96 -12.26 4.53
N TYR A 202 6.58 -12.08 5.78
CA TYR A 202 6.98 -12.95 6.89
C TYR A 202 5.81 -13.85 7.29
N ALA A 203 5.64 -14.92 6.50
CA ALA A 203 4.50 -15.82 6.61
C ALA A 203 4.85 -17.27 6.24
N PHE A 204 4.03 -18.20 6.72
CA PHE A 204 4.01 -19.58 6.27
C PHE A 204 2.57 -20.10 6.13
N ALA A 205 2.39 -21.16 5.36
CA ALA A 205 1.13 -21.89 5.25
C ALA A 205 1.36 -23.41 5.29
N VAL A 206 0.42 -24.13 5.91
CA VAL A 206 0.38 -25.58 5.88
C VAL A 206 -0.99 -26.00 5.34
N GLU A 207 -0.97 -26.63 4.17
CA GLU A 207 -2.15 -27.03 3.41
C GLU A 207 -2.23 -28.56 3.39
N TYR A 208 -3.31 -29.12 3.95
CA TYR A 208 -3.60 -30.54 3.89
C TYR A 208 -4.32 -30.88 2.58
N GLN A 209 -3.77 -31.85 1.85
CA GLN A 209 -4.24 -32.27 0.52
C GLN A 209 -4.95 -33.63 0.53
N GLY A 210 -5.16 -34.21 1.71
CA GLY A 210 -5.86 -35.49 1.83
C GLY A 210 -7.38 -35.34 1.90
N GLY A 211 -8.08 -36.47 1.90
CA GLY A 211 -9.54 -36.52 1.89
C GLY A 211 -10.20 -36.52 3.26
N GLU A 212 -9.44 -36.65 4.35
CA GLU A 212 -10.01 -36.66 5.71
C GLU A 212 -10.43 -35.25 6.14
N GLU A 213 -11.60 -35.12 6.77
CA GLU A 213 -12.04 -33.84 7.34
C GLU A 213 -11.35 -33.64 8.70
N LEU A 214 -10.35 -32.75 8.73
CA LEU A 214 -9.59 -32.45 9.95
C LEU A 214 -10.30 -31.36 10.77
N ALA A 215 -9.98 -31.30 12.06
CA ALA A 215 -10.35 -30.18 12.93
C ALA A 215 -9.11 -29.62 13.64
N ILE A 216 -9.12 -28.32 13.96
CA ILE A 216 -8.10 -27.67 14.78
C ILE A 216 -8.65 -27.56 16.21
N SER A 217 -7.86 -27.95 17.22
CA SER A 217 -8.28 -27.98 18.63
C SER A 217 -7.28 -27.28 19.55
N LEU A 218 -7.43 -25.98 19.75
CA LEU A 218 -6.51 -25.17 20.57
C LEU A 218 -6.95 -25.14 22.04
N PRO A 219 -6.14 -25.61 23.00
CA PRO A 219 -6.53 -25.65 24.40
C PRO A 219 -6.62 -24.24 25.01
N ILE A 220 -7.60 -24.04 25.88
CA ILE A 220 -7.91 -22.77 26.54
C ILE A 220 -8.33 -23.01 28.00
N ALA A 221 -8.21 -21.98 28.84
CA ALA A 221 -8.70 -22.06 30.21
C ALA A 221 -10.23 -22.37 30.26
N PRO A 222 -10.70 -23.16 31.24
CA PRO A 222 -12.10 -23.55 31.34
C PRO A 222 -13.08 -22.37 31.37
N GLY A 223 -14.22 -22.53 30.71
CA GLY A 223 -15.30 -21.55 30.69
C GLY A 223 -15.10 -20.38 29.72
N LEU A 224 -13.98 -20.34 28.98
CA LEU A 224 -13.68 -19.23 28.05
C LEU A 224 -14.13 -19.46 26.61
N VAL A 225 -14.45 -20.69 26.20
CA VAL A 225 -14.73 -21.04 24.78
C VAL A 225 -15.82 -20.14 24.18
N GLN A 226 -16.99 -20.05 24.81
CA GLN A 226 -18.10 -19.25 24.30
C GLN A 226 -17.77 -17.74 24.31
N LEU A 227 -17.02 -17.27 25.31
CA LEU A 227 -16.64 -15.85 25.42
C LEU A 227 -15.68 -15.45 24.29
N VAL A 228 -14.67 -16.27 24.01
CA VAL A 228 -13.73 -16.01 22.92
C VAL A 228 -14.44 -16.07 21.57
N GLN A 229 -15.26 -17.10 21.33
CA GLN A 229 -16.01 -17.20 20.06
C GLN A 229 -16.96 -16.01 19.83
N SER A 230 -17.66 -15.56 20.87
CA SER A 230 -18.50 -14.35 20.78
C SER A 230 -17.67 -13.09 20.48
N ALA A 231 -16.47 -12.96 21.07
CA ALA A 231 -15.57 -11.84 20.81
C ALA A 231 -14.99 -11.89 19.38
N GLU A 232 -14.61 -13.07 18.87
CA GLU A 232 -14.18 -13.27 17.49
C GLU A 232 -15.28 -12.87 16.50
N GLN A 233 -16.53 -13.30 16.74
CA GLN A 233 -17.68 -12.93 15.90
C GLN A 233 -17.98 -11.43 15.92
N ALA A 234 -17.89 -10.79 17.09
CA ALA A 234 -18.07 -9.33 17.20
C ALA A 234 -17.00 -8.57 16.41
N LEU A 235 -15.72 -8.96 16.53
CA LEU A 235 -14.64 -8.40 15.73
C LEU A 235 -14.84 -8.68 14.23
N GLU A 236 -15.24 -9.90 13.85
CA GLU A 236 -15.47 -10.29 12.46
C GLU A 236 -16.50 -9.39 11.77
N GLN A 237 -17.61 -9.10 12.46
CA GLN A 237 -18.71 -8.29 11.94
C GLN A 237 -18.52 -6.77 12.12
N ALA A 238 -17.54 -6.33 12.92
CA ALA A 238 -17.26 -4.91 13.09
C ALA A 238 -16.84 -4.24 11.77
N TYR A 239 -17.26 -3.00 11.58
CA TYR A 239 -17.00 -2.24 10.36
C TYR A 239 -17.12 -0.73 10.59
N PHE A 240 -16.51 0.10 9.74
CA PHE A 240 -16.79 1.54 9.71
C PHE A 240 -18.01 1.80 8.81
N PRO A 241 -18.95 2.69 9.15
CA PRO A 241 -20.07 3.04 8.25
C PRO A 241 -19.64 3.75 6.96
N SER A 242 -18.56 4.53 7.00
CA SER A 242 -17.93 5.23 5.87
C SER A 242 -16.41 4.94 5.86
N ASP A 243 -15.75 4.97 4.70
CA ASP A 243 -14.28 4.95 4.66
C ASP A 243 -13.67 6.31 4.99
N ILE A 244 -14.48 7.36 5.12
CA ILE A 244 -14.03 8.71 5.45
C ILE A 244 -14.86 9.32 6.59
N PHE A 245 -14.17 10.04 7.48
CA PHE A 245 -14.73 10.87 8.54
C PHE A 245 -14.23 12.30 8.40
N LYS A 246 -15.13 13.30 8.53
CA LYS A 246 -14.81 14.73 8.29
C LYS A 246 -15.24 15.61 9.46
N GLY A 247 -14.27 16.09 10.24
CA GLY A 247 -14.53 16.98 11.37
C GLY A 247 -15.40 16.37 12.47
N GLU A 248 -15.30 15.06 12.69
CA GLU A 248 -16.20 14.29 13.56
C GLU A 248 -15.46 13.17 14.33
N GLU A 249 -16.21 12.41 15.15
CA GLU A 249 -15.70 11.22 15.83
C GLU A 249 -15.63 10.02 14.88
N ILE A 250 -14.47 9.37 14.82
CA ILE A 250 -14.26 8.11 14.12
C ILE A 250 -14.87 6.98 14.96
N LYS A 251 -15.96 6.38 14.47
CA LYS A 251 -16.72 5.36 15.19
C LYS A 251 -16.72 4.02 14.46
N LEU A 252 -16.22 2.98 15.14
CA LEU A 252 -16.32 1.60 14.68
C LEU A 252 -17.66 1.01 15.11
N ARG A 253 -18.45 0.50 14.17
CA ARG A 253 -19.74 -0.15 14.44
C ARG A 253 -19.51 -1.56 14.95
N LEU A 254 -20.23 -1.94 16.00
CA LEU A 254 -20.29 -3.30 16.56
C LEU A 254 -21.71 -3.86 16.38
N PRO A 255 -21.98 -4.62 15.30
CA PRO A 255 -23.29 -5.27 15.12
C PRO A 255 -23.62 -6.28 16.22
N LEU A 256 -22.59 -6.89 16.79
CA LEU A 256 -22.67 -7.77 17.95
C LEU A 256 -21.85 -7.15 19.08
N PRO A 257 -22.37 -7.14 20.33
CA PRO A 257 -21.62 -6.63 21.46
C PRO A 257 -20.47 -7.59 21.82
N PHE A 258 -19.42 -7.05 22.42
CA PHE A 258 -18.43 -7.88 23.09
C PHE A 258 -19.02 -8.55 24.35
N PRO A 259 -18.47 -9.70 24.78
CA PRO A 259 -18.85 -10.28 26.07
C PRO A 259 -18.47 -9.35 27.24
N ASP A 260 -19.27 -9.34 28.31
CA ASP A 260 -19.17 -8.41 29.45
C ASP A 260 -17.79 -8.37 30.13
N ILE A 261 -16.99 -9.42 29.99
CA ILE A 261 -15.62 -9.47 30.51
C ILE A 261 -14.67 -8.50 29.79
N VAL A 262 -14.99 -8.11 28.56
CA VAL A 262 -14.20 -7.18 27.75
C VAL A 262 -14.66 -5.76 28.05
N THR A 263 -13.93 -5.09 28.94
CA THR A 263 -14.27 -3.73 29.42
C THR A 263 -13.35 -2.64 28.87
N GLU A 264 -12.30 -3.04 28.15
CA GLU A 264 -11.33 -2.14 27.55
C GLU A 264 -10.74 -2.75 26.27
N ALA A 265 -10.22 -1.86 25.44
CA ALA A 265 -9.55 -2.18 24.20
C ALA A 265 -8.30 -1.33 24.07
N ASP A 266 -7.19 -1.95 23.69
CA ASP A 266 -5.97 -1.25 23.28
C ASP A 266 -6.03 -1.00 21.77
N ILE A 267 -5.80 0.25 21.39
CA ILE A 267 -5.83 0.72 20.02
C ILE A 267 -4.42 1.18 19.66
N LEU A 268 -3.79 0.47 18.71
CA LEU A 268 -2.62 0.97 18.01
C LEU A 268 -3.10 1.61 16.71
N TYR A 269 -2.82 2.89 16.49
CA TYR A 269 -3.24 3.60 15.30
C TYR A 269 -2.10 4.36 14.64
N GLY A 270 -2.22 4.55 13.33
CA GLY A 270 -1.22 5.21 12.49
C GLY A 270 -0.93 4.37 11.25
N ASN A 271 0.25 4.54 10.69
CA ASN A 271 0.75 3.66 9.64
C ASN A 271 2.27 3.57 9.69
N PHE A 272 2.82 2.59 8.97
CA PHE A 272 4.25 2.32 8.98
C PHE A 272 5.13 3.54 8.61
N PHE A 273 4.68 4.39 7.69
CA PHE A 273 5.46 5.53 7.20
C PHE A 273 5.33 6.78 8.08
N ASP A 274 4.18 6.94 8.74
CA ASP A 274 3.86 8.12 9.57
C ASP A 274 4.16 7.89 11.06
N GLY A 275 4.42 6.65 11.45
CA GLY A 275 4.55 6.22 12.85
C GLY A 275 3.22 5.74 13.42
N THR A 276 3.29 5.18 14.63
CA THR A 276 2.13 4.63 15.33
C THR A 276 2.04 5.14 16.75
N GLU A 277 0.82 5.41 17.20
CA GLU A 277 0.48 5.78 18.57
C GLU A 277 -0.40 4.71 19.20
N ASN A 278 -0.38 4.62 20.52
CA ASN A 278 -1.22 3.69 21.26
C ASN A 278 -2.10 4.41 22.29
N LYS A 279 -3.29 3.86 22.52
CA LYS A 279 -4.17 4.27 23.62
C LYS A 279 -5.10 3.15 24.04
N THR A 280 -5.62 3.25 25.25
CA THR A 280 -6.62 2.34 25.78
C THR A 280 -7.96 3.06 25.88
N ILE A 281 -9.02 2.44 25.36
CA ILE A 281 -10.39 2.94 25.47
C ILE A 281 -11.22 2.04 26.39
N ARG A 282 -12.19 2.62 27.10
CA ARG A 282 -13.18 1.88 27.88
C ARG A 282 -14.36 1.48 26.99
N ILE A 283 -14.84 0.25 27.17
CA ILE A 283 -15.98 -0.28 26.44
C ILE A 283 -17.17 -0.33 27.40
N ALA A 284 -18.26 0.33 27.02
CA ALA A 284 -19.50 0.24 27.76
C ALA A 284 -20.19 -1.11 27.51
N GLU A 285 -20.91 -1.62 28.52
CA GLU A 285 -21.71 -2.83 28.39
C GLU A 285 -22.72 -2.68 27.23
N GLY A 286 -22.75 -3.67 26.34
CA GLY A 286 -23.65 -3.66 25.17
C GLY A 286 -23.37 -2.56 24.15
N ALA A 287 -22.16 -1.97 24.14
CA ALA A 287 -21.80 -0.92 23.19
C ALA A 287 -22.05 -1.35 21.73
N ALA A 288 -22.82 -0.54 21.01
CA ALA A 288 -23.07 -0.71 19.57
C ALA A 288 -22.02 0.01 18.71
N ASP A 289 -21.27 0.95 19.29
CA ASP A 289 -20.23 1.73 18.61
C ASP A 289 -19.04 1.93 19.55
N LEU A 290 -17.83 1.95 18.99
CA LEU A 290 -16.60 2.34 19.68
C LEU A 290 -16.09 3.66 19.10
N THR A 291 -16.03 4.71 19.92
CA THR A 291 -15.35 5.95 19.53
C THR A 291 -13.84 5.74 19.61
N LEU A 292 -13.18 5.77 18.44
CA LEU A 292 -11.75 5.53 18.35
C LEU A 292 -10.94 6.80 18.48
N ALA A 293 -11.30 7.90 17.82
CA ALA A 293 -10.61 9.20 17.89
C ALA A 293 -11.50 10.30 17.31
N HIS A 294 -11.11 11.57 17.45
CA HIS A 294 -11.69 12.64 16.64
C HIS A 294 -10.78 12.96 15.45
N THR A 295 -11.33 13.29 14.27
CA THR A 295 -10.50 13.55 13.06
C THR A 295 -9.51 14.69 13.26
N ASN A 296 -9.90 15.75 13.98
CA ASN A 296 -9.02 16.86 14.35
C ASN A 296 -7.86 16.47 15.29
N GLU A 297 -7.92 15.35 15.99
CA GLU A 297 -6.77 14.82 16.75
C GLU A 297 -5.78 14.16 15.80
N ILE A 298 -6.29 13.39 14.84
CA ILE A 298 -5.55 12.58 13.89
C ILE A 298 -4.91 13.42 12.76
N GLY A 299 -5.61 14.40 12.21
CA GLY A 299 -5.20 15.12 11.00
C GLY A 299 -5.72 14.47 9.70
N HIS A 300 -5.08 14.80 8.59
CA HIS A 300 -5.36 14.26 7.25
C HIS A 300 -4.51 13.02 6.98
N HIS A 301 -5.07 11.84 7.25
CA HIS A 301 -4.39 10.57 7.04
C HIS A 301 -5.36 9.50 6.57
N TYR A 302 -4.84 8.49 5.87
CA TYR A 302 -5.45 7.16 5.91
C TYR A 302 -4.79 6.40 7.07
N VAL A 303 -5.61 6.00 8.05
CA VAL A 303 -5.15 5.46 9.32
C VAL A 303 -5.62 4.04 9.48
N TYR A 304 -4.71 3.17 9.88
CA TYR A 304 -5.04 1.84 10.34
C TYR A 304 -5.24 1.85 11.85
N PHE A 305 -6.37 1.34 12.32
CA PHE A 305 -6.66 1.06 13.72
C PHE A 305 -6.51 -0.45 13.94
N THR A 306 -5.50 -0.84 14.70
CA THR A 306 -5.33 -2.21 15.17
C THR A 306 -5.91 -2.31 16.57
N LEU A 307 -7.10 -2.91 16.65
CA LEU A 307 -7.87 -3.13 17.87
C LEU A 307 -7.41 -4.43 18.53
N THR A 308 -6.98 -4.35 19.79
CA THR A 308 -6.58 -5.48 20.62
C THR A 308 -7.49 -5.55 21.85
N ILE A 309 -8.18 -6.68 22.02
CA ILE A 309 -9.04 -6.97 23.17
C ILE A 309 -8.55 -8.20 23.91
N SER A 310 -8.82 -8.25 25.22
CA SER A 310 -8.46 -9.40 26.06
C SER A 310 -9.71 -10.06 26.65
N VAL A 311 -9.87 -11.36 26.39
CA VAL A 311 -10.84 -12.23 27.07
C VAL A 311 -10.08 -13.07 28.07
N SER A 312 -9.96 -12.56 29.30
CA SER A 312 -9.05 -13.14 30.32
C SER A 312 -7.61 -13.19 29.83
N ASN A 313 -7.04 -14.38 29.59
CA ASN A 313 -5.68 -14.59 29.08
C ASN A 313 -5.59 -14.74 27.55
N VAL A 314 -6.70 -14.63 26.83
CA VAL A 314 -6.73 -14.70 25.36
C VAL A 314 -6.76 -13.30 24.78
N VAL A 315 -5.78 -13.00 23.94
CA VAL A 315 -5.68 -11.73 23.21
C VAL A 315 -6.19 -11.94 21.78
N LEU A 316 -7.09 -11.07 21.34
CA LEU A 316 -7.58 -11.02 19.95
C LEU A 316 -7.22 -9.67 19.35
N THR A 317 -6.67 -9.69 18.14
CA THR A 317 -6.24 -8.47 17.43
C THR A 317 -6.82 -8.43 16.03
N LYS A 318 -7.45 -7.31 15.65
CA LYS A 318 -7.95 -7.07 14.28
C LYS A 318 -7.67 -5.64 13.80
N LYS A 319 -7.28 -5.51 12.53
CA LYS A 319 -6.99 -4.24 11.85
C LYS A 319 -8.21 -3.73 11.09
N PHE A 320 -8.41 -2.42 11.12
CA PHE A 320 -9.44 -1.66 10.38
C PHE A 320 -8.79 -0.43 9.76
N GLY A 321 -9.23 0.03 8.59
CA GLY A 321 -8.71 1.22 7.93
C GLY A 321 -9.80 2.25 7.62
N CYS A 322 -9.50 3.53 7.80
CA CYS A 322 -10.33 4.63 7.31
C CYS A 322 -9.50 5.90 7.07
N GLN A 323 -10.07 6.83 6.32
CA GLN A 323 -9.57 8.16 6.10
C GLN A 323 -10.11 9.14 7.17
N SER A 324 -9.21 9.94 7.72
CA SER A 324 -9.49 11.09 8.56
C SER A 324 -9.25 12.38 7.77
N TYR A 325 -10.19 13.32 7.88
CA TYR A 325 -10.08 14.68 7.32
C TYR A 325 -10.29 15.71 8.43
N ASP A 326 -9.32 16.61 8.60
CA ASP A 326 -9.33 17.65 9.63
C ASP A 326 -9.87 18.97 9.05
N THR A 327 -11.08 19.34 9.46
CA THR A 327 -11.76 20.54 8.96
C THR A 327 -11.26 21.83 9.60
N ALA A 328 -10.32 21.77 10.57
CA ALA A 328 -9.83 22.95 11.28
C ALA A 328 -9.13 23.98 10.37
N TYR A 329 -8.67 23.57 9.18
CA TYR A 329 -8.00 24.46 8.23
C TYR A 329 -8.91 24.97 7.11
N ASP A 330 -10.14 24.47 6.97
CA ASP A 330 -11.01 24.75 5.81
C ASP A 330 -11.33 26.24 5.66
N GLU A 331 -11.71 26.91 6.76
CA GLU A 331 -12.04 28.35 6.74
C GLU A 331 -10.82 29.19 6.35
N ALA A 332 -9.63 28.83 6.86
CA ALA A 332 -8.40 29.51 6.50
C ALA A 332 -8.01 29.24 5.04
N ALA A 333 -8.25 28.02 4.55
CA ALA A 333 -7.95 27.62 3.19
C ALA A 333 -8.78 28.40 2.17
N GLN A 334 -10.07 28.61 2.45
CA GLN A 334 -10.96 29.43 1.60
C GLN A 334 -10.52 30.91 1.52
N LYS A 335 -9.83 31.42 2.55
CA LYS A 335 -9.34 32.82 2.60
C LYS A 335 -7.95 32.99 1.97
N ALA A 336 -7.24 31.91 1.66
CA ALA A 336 -5.88 31.95 1.12
C ALA A 336 -5.88 32.25 -0.39
N ALA A 337 -5.95 33.54 -0.74
CA ALA A 337 -6.17 34.00 -2.11
C ALA A 337 -4.98 33.76 -3.07
N ASP A 338 -3.74 33.91 -2.60
CA ASP A 338 -2.53 33.80 -3.41
C ASP A 338 -1.62 32.65 -2.96
N ILE A 339 -0.61 32.33 -3.78
CA ILE A 339 0.30 31.21 -3.52
C ILE A 339 1.08 31.39 -2.21
N GLU A 340 1.42 32.62 -1.83
CA GLU A 340 2.19 32.88 -0.60
C GLU A 340 1.33 32.63 0.65
N ALA A 341 0.07 33.07 0.64
CA ALA A 341 -0.90 32.75 1.68
C ALA A 341 -1.13 31.24 1.78
N ARG A 342 -1.19 30.54 0.64
CA ARG A 342 -1.35 29.07 0.61
C ARG A 342 -0.12 28.34 1.15
N LYS A 343 1.09 28.69 0.70
CA LYS A 343 2.35 28.16 1.23
C LYS A 343 2.45 28.36 2.75
N SER A 344 2.12 29.56 3.25
CA SER A 344 2.11 29.87 4.68
C SER A 344 1.13 29.00 5.48
N LEU A 345 -0.08 28.80 4.97
CA LEU A 345 -1.09 27.96 5.64
C LEU A 345 -0.71 26.48 5.62
N ALA A 346 -0.25 25.95 4.48
CA ALA A 346 0.21 24.57 4.38
C ALA A 346 1.40 24.31 5.32
N LEU A 347 2.38 25.23 5.37
CA LEU A 347 3.54 25.10 6.25
C LEU A 347 3.14 25.01 7.73
N ARG A 348 2.15 25.81 8.15
CA ARG A 348 1.60 25.75 9.50
C ARG A 348 0.91 24.41 9.77
N CYS A 349 0.08 23.93 8.84
CA CYS A 349 -0.56 22.63 8.96
C CYS A 349 0.46 21.50 9.13
N MET A 350 1.51 21.47 8.30
CA MET A 350 2.58 20.45 8.38
C MET A 350 3.39 20.55 9.68
N ALA A 351 3.67 21.76 10.17
CA ALA A 351 4.35 21.96 11.45
C ALA A 351 3.53 21.40 12.63
N GLU A 352 2.21 21.58 12.61
CA GLU A 352 1.30 21.15 13.68
C GLU A 352 0.96 19.65 13.57
N LYS A 353 0.61 19.18 12.37
CA LYS A 353 -0.02 17.87 12.12
C LYS A 353 0.83 16.87 11.34
N GLY A 354 1.98 17.27 10.80
CA GLY A 354 2.82 16.37 10.00
C GLY A 354 3.32 15.15 10.78
N SER A 355 3.73 14.12 10.06
CA SER A 355 4.44 12.97 10.64
C SER A 355 5.79 13.43 11.23
N PRO A 356 6.27 12.87 12.36
CA PRO A 356 7.47 13.34 13.06
C PRO A 356 8.75 12.98 12.29
N ASN A 357 9.10 13.81 11.30
CA ASN A 357 10.28 13.66 10.46
C ASN A 357 11.04 14.98 10.25
N ILE A 358 12.22 14.92 9.61
CA ILE A 358 13.09 16.08 9.38
C ILE A 358 12.33 17.25 8.72
N HIS A 359 11.46 16.97 7.75
CA HIS A 359 10.67 17.98 7.05
C HIS A 359 9.69 18.69 7.97
N LYS A 360 8.99 17.95 8.86
CA LYS A 360 8.15 18.56 9.90
C LYS A 360 8.97 19.44 10.83
N ALA A 361 10.13 18.99 11.28
CA ALA A 361 10.97 19.78 12.17
C ALA A 361 11.39 21.10 11.50
N ILE A 362 11.75 21.08 10.22
CA ILE A 362 12.03 22.30 9.44
C ILE A 362 10.80 23.21 9.40
N ALA A 363 9.60 22.66 9.13
CA ALA A 363 8.36 23.44 9.16
C ALA A 363 8.14 24.09 10.53
N MET A 364 8.33 23.35 11.63
CA MET A 364 8.23 23.87 13.00
C MET A 364 9.19 25.04 13.23
N LEU A 365 10.46 24.93 12.82
CA LEU A 365 11.43 26.02 12.97
C LEU A 365 10.97 27.29 12.22
N LYS A 366 10.46 27.11 10.99
CA LYS A 366 10.00 28.23 10.15
C LYS A 366 8.69 28.87 10.62
N THR A 367 7.88 28.15 11.37
CA THR A 367 6.63 28.67 11.94
C THR A 367 6.77 29.09 13.41
N GLY A 368 7.97 29.06 13.98
CA GLY A 368 8.21 29.42 15.39
C GLY A 368 7.66 28.41 16.40
N GLY A 369 7.60 27.13 16.03
CA GLY A 369 7.21 26.02 16.90
C GLY A 369 8.25 25.70 17.99
N ASP A 370 7.95 24.68 18.80
CA ASP A 370 8.80 24.30 19.93
C ASP A 370 10.18 23.76 19.48
N LEU A 371 11.24 24.48 19.85
CA LEU A 371 12.61 24.18 19.44
C LEU A 371 13.11 22.83 19.97
N GLN A 372 12.76 22.47 21.20
CA GLN A 372 13.22 21.21 21.81
C GLN A 372 12.62 20.00 21.10
N THR A 373 11.34 20.07 20.77
CA THR A 373 10.65 19.04 19.99
C THR A 373 11.22 18.95 18.58
N ALA A 374 11.46 20.09 17.92
CA ALA A 374 12.09 20.11 16.60
C ALA A 374 13.51 19.49 16.62
N GLU A 375 14.34 19.85 17.61
CA GLU A 375 15.68 19.27 17.80
C GLU A 375 15.63 17.75 17.97
N LYS A 376 14.70 17.26 18.80
CA LYS A 376 14.51 15.81 18.99
C LYS A 376 14.17 15.10 17.68
N ILE A 377 13.19 15.61 16.93
CA ILE A 377 12.78 15.02 15.64
C ILE A 377 13.95 15.03 14.64
N LEU A 378 14.75 16.10 14.63
CA LEU A 378 15.94 16.18 13.78
C LEU A 378 16.98 15.13 14.17
N LEU A 379 17.25 14.96 15.46
CA LEU A 379 18.21 13.98 15.96
C LEU A 379 17.75 12.53 15.70
N ASP A 380 16.45 12.24 15.82
CA ASP A 380 15.88 10.94 15.46
C ASP A 380 16.04 10.65 13.95
N GLY A 381 15.86 11.67 13.11
CA GLY A 381 16.12 11.60 11.67
C GLY A 381 17.60 11.39 11.33
N VAL A 382 18.50 12.12 11.99
CA VAL A 382 19.96 11.97 11.85
C VAL A 382 20.40 10.56 12.25
N GLU A 383 19.85 9.99 13.33
CA GLU A 383 20.11 8.60 13.70
C GLU A 383 19.66 7.62 12.60
N GLY A 384 18.51 7.86 11.95
CA GLY A 384 18.06 7.06 10.81
C GLY A 384 19.03 7.09 9.62
N ILE A 385 19.61 8.25 9.34
CA ILE A 385 20.62 8.45 8.28
C ILE A 385 21.94 7.75 8.66
N GLU A 386 22.40 7.88 9.91
CA GLU A 386 23.59 7.19 10.44
C GLU A 386 23.45 5.66 10.32
N GLN A 387 22.24 5.13 10.54
CA GLN A 387 21.92 3.71 10.42
C GLN A 387 21.69 3.25 8.97
N ARG A 388 21.69 4.16 7.99
CA ARG A 388 21.40 3.86 6.58
C ARG A 388 20.07 3.13 6.42
N LYS A 389 19.05 3.62 7.14
CA LYS A 389 17.68 3.13 6.99
C LYS A 389 17.25 3.26 5.53
N ASP A 390 16.53 2.27 5.01
CA ASP A 390 15.89 2.42 3.71
C ASP A 390 15.01 3.69 3.67
N CYS A 391 15.00 4.39 2.54
CA CYS A 391 14.41 5.72 2.38
C CYS A 391 15.07 6.86 3.19
N SER A 392 16.25 6.66 3.81
CA SER A 392 16.94 7.76 4.51
C SER A 392 17.39 8.89 3.58
N ASP A 393 17.51 8.63 2.28
CA ASP A 393 17.72 9.62 1.22
C ASP A 393 16.57 10.65 1.14
N PHE A 394 15.33 10.25 1.42
CA PHE A 394 14.16 11.15 1.46
C PHE A 394 14.22 12.16 2.60
N TYR A 395 15.02 11.89 3.64
CA TYR A 395 15.14 12.75 4.81
C TYR A 395 16.48 13.51 4.84
N LEU A 396 17.57 12.88 4.37
CA LEU A 396 18.88 13.51 4.22
C LEU A 396 18.80 14.82 3.42
N VAL A 397 17.99 14.85 2.37
CA VAL A 397 17.83 16.03 1.51
C VAL A 397 17.40 17.28 2.30
N GLY A 398 16.56 17.11 3.33
CA GLY A 398 16.11 18.20 4.19
C GLY A 398 17.24 18.80 5.05
N LEU A 399 18.28 18.02 5.37
CA LEU A 399 19.42 18.52 6.15
C LEU A 399 20.21 19.61 5.42
N PHE A 400 20.23 19.62 4.09
CA PHE A 400 20.91 20.68 3.32
C PHE A 400 20.19 22.02 3.44
N ARG A 401 18.85 22.01 3.40
CA ARG A 401 18.03 23.19 3.68
C ARG A 401 18.26 23.66 5.12
N LEU A 402 18.19 22.74 6.08
CA LEU A 402 18.42 23.02 7.50
C LEU A 402 19.79 23.66 7.73
N TRP A 403 20.85 23.08 7.15
CA TRP A 403 22.20 23.60 7.26
C TRP A 403 22.31 25.00 6.68
N ARG A 404 21.84 25.21 5.45
CA ARG A 404 21.89 26.53 4.79
C ARG A 404 21.21 27.61 5.61
N ASP A 405 20.01 27.31 6.10
CA ASP A 405 19.15 28.29 6.74
C ASP A 405 19.53 28.54 8.21
N GLU A 406 19.93 27.50 8.95
CA GLU A 406 20.01 27.54 10.42
C GLU A 406 21.42 27.32 10.98
N ARG A 407 22.42 26.93 10.18
CA ARG A 407 23.79 26.67 10.69
C ARG A 407 24.38 27.82 11.48
N ASN A 408 24.06 29.06 11.08
CA ASN A 408 24.59 30.29 11.68
C ASN A 408 23.53 31.08 12.45
N SER A 409 22.32 30.54 12.64
CA SER A 409 21.24 31.25 13.36
C SER A 409 21.41 31.22 14.88
N GLY A 410 22.27 30.34 15.41
CA GLY A 410 22.48 30.15 16.84
C GLY A 410 21.38 29.34 17.53
N LEU A 411 20.48 28.72 16.76
CA LEU A 411 19.39 27.89 17.30
C LEU A 411 19.89 26.58 17.94
N PHE A 412 20.90 25.96 17.34
CA PHE A 412 21.44 24.67 17.80
C PHE A 412 22.90 24.78 18.23
N THR A 413 23.31 23.84 19.08
CA THR A 413 24.68 23.73 19.58
C THR A 413 25.65 23.31 18.48
N GLU A 414 26.94 23.63 18.62
CA GLU A 414 27.96 23.12 17.68
C GLU A 414 28.01 21.58 17.68
N SER A 415 27.78 20.92 18.82
CA SER A 415 27.69 19.44 18.88
C SER A 415 26.55 18.86 18.03
N PHE A 416 25.43 19.57 17.90
CA PHE A 416 24.35 19.17 17.00
C PHE A 416 24.83 19.24 15.55
N TRP A 417 25.45 20.35 15.16
CA TRP A 417 25.97 20.54 13.80
C TRP A 417 27.12 19.61 13.45
N ASP A 418 27.99 19.29 14.40
CA ASP A 418 29.06 18.31 14.25
C ASP A 418 28.47 16.92 13.94
N ARG A 419 27.39 16.53 14.63
CA ARG A 419 26.69 15.27 14.34
C ARG A 419 26.02 15.28 12.97
N VAL A 420 25.35 16.37 12.60
CA VAL A 420 24.76 16.54 11.26
C VAL A 420 25.82 16.46 10.16
N LYS A 421 26.96 17.13 10.34
CA LYS A 421 28.09 17.05 9.39
C LYS A 421 28.63 15.62 9.31
N ALA A 422 28.82 14.96 10.46
CA ALA A 422 29.32 13.60 10.50
C ALA A 422 28.38 12.60 9.81
N SER A 423 27.06 12.75 9.95
CA SER A 423 26.10 11.89 9.27
C SER A 423 26.12 12.09 7.75
N ILE A 424 26.24 13.34 7.27
CA ILE A 424 26.40 13.67 5.84
C ILE A 424 27.69 13.07 5.28
N LEU A 425 28.83 13.24 5.95
CA LEU A 425 30.14 12.75 5.48
C LEU A 425 30.29 11.22 5.59
N GLY A 426 29.55 10.57 6.49
CA GLY A 426 29.59 9.12 6.70
C GLY A 426 28.55 8.31 5.91
N TYR A 427 27.67 9.00 5.18
CA TYR A 427 26.59 8.38 4.41
C TYR A 427 27.12 7.60 3.19
N ARG A 428 26.30 6.67 2.69
CA ARG A 428 26.55 5.92 1.46
C ARG A 428 25.73 6.53 0.34
N TYR A 429 26.36 7.23 -0.60
CA TYR A 429 25.62 8.01 -1.59
C TYR A 429 25.15 7.20 -2.80
N TRP A 430 25.81 6.09 -3.14
CA TRP A 430 25.41 5.28 -4.27
C TRP A 430 25.86 3.81 -4.17
N ILE A 431 25.40 2.97 -5.11
CA ILE A 431 25.66 1.51 -5.12
C ILE A 431 27.11 1.13 -5.36
N ASP A 432 27.90 2.03 -5.96
CA ASP A 432 29.33 1.84 -6.19
C ASP A 432 30.19 2.02 -4.94
N GLU A 433 29.56 2.44 -3.83
CA GLU A 433 30.19 2.49 -2.52
C GLU A 433 29.87 1.23 -1.69
N PRO A 434 30.77 0.79 -0.81
CA PRO A 434 30.55 -0.37 0.04
C PRO A 434 29.44 -0.11 1.08
N GLY A 435 28.58 -1.10 1.28
CA GLY A 435 27.60 -1.10 2.38
C GLY A 435 27.06 -2.48 2.70
N ASP A 436 26.56 -2.65 3.92
CA ASP A 436 25.84 -3.83 4.42
C ASP A 436 24.37 -3.51 4.74
N ASP A 437 23.88 -2.38 4.21
CA ASP A 437 22.51 -1.89 4.35
C ASP A 437 21.55 -2.53 3.32
N VAL A 438 20.27 -2.19 3.44
CA VAL A 438 19.19 -2.63 2.54
C VAL A 438 18.55 -1.45 1.81
N MET A 439 19.27 -0.34 1.61
CA MET A 439 18.72 0.81 0.90
C MET A 439 18.38 0.46 -0.55
N TRP A 440 17.27 1.00 -1.07
CA TRP A 440 16.83 0.77 -2.44
C TRP A 440 17.37 1.82 -3.41
N PHE A 441 18.26 1.42 -4.31
CA PHE A 441 18.91 2.34 -5.26
C PHE A 441 18.34 2.26 -6.69
N PHE A 442 17.44 1.32 -6.96
CA PHE A 442 17.11 0.89 -8.32
C PHE A 442 15.83 1.52 -8.88
N SER A 443 15.14 2.40 -8.16
CA SER A 443 14.02 3.17 -8.73
C SER A 443 14.45 4.58 -9.11
N GLU A 444 13.71 5.16 -10.05
CA GLU A 444 13.88 6.54 -10.51
C GLU A 444 13.92 7.57 -9.37
N ASN A 445 12.93 7.52 -8.46
CA ASN A 445 12.79 8.46 -7.34
C ASN A 445 13.97 8.39 -6.36
N HIS A 446 14.41 7.18 -6.01
CA HIS A 446 15.59 7.00 -5.16
C HIS A 446 16.86 7.45 -5.87
N ALA A 447 17.04 7.11 -7.15
CA ALA A 447 18.20 7.57 -7.92
C ALA A 447 18.30 9.10 -7.93
N LEU A 448 17.18 9.81 -8.20
CA LEU A 448 17.13 11.27 -8.11
C LEU A 448 17.59 11.77 -6.74
N LEU A 449 17.06 11.20 -5.66
CA LEU A 449 17.32 11.63 -4.30
C LEU A 449 18.75 11.35 -3.85
N PHE A 450 19.29 10.15 -4.13
CA PHE A 450 20.68 9.82 -3.88
C PHE A 450 21.63 10.78 -4.61
N HIS A 451 21.39 11.03 -5.90
CA HIS A 451 22.23 11.94 -6.69
C HIS A 451 22.08 13.40 -6.25
N THR A 452 20.87 13.83 -5.87
CA THR A 452 20.63 15.16 -5.29
C THR A 452 21.41 15.32 -3.98
N ASN A 453 21.33 14.32 -3.10
CA ASN A 453 22.04 14.32 -1.83
C ASN A 453 23.57 14.36 -2.05
N GLU A 454 24.08 13.57 -2.99
CA GLU A 454 25.52 13.55 -3.33
C GLU A 454 26.00 14.90 -3.87
N LEU A 455 25.21 15.52 -4.76
CA LEU A 455 25.50 16.85 -5.30
C LEU A 455 25.62 17.89 -4.18
N LEU A 456 24.60 17.96 -3.32
CA LEU A 456 24.53 18.99 -2.27
C LEU A 456 25.57 18.76 -1.18
N ALA A 457 25.87 17.52 -0.82
CA ALA A 457 26.94 17.20 0.11
C ALA A 457 28.32 17.59 -0.47
N GLY A 458 28.58 17.23 -1.72
CA GLY A 458 29.83 17.56 -2.40
C GLY A 458 30.04 19.06 -2.60
N GLN A 459 28.96 19.82 -2.87
CA GLN A 459 28.99 21.28 -2.91
C GLN A 459 29.24 21.92 -1.54
N LEU A 460 28.64 21.38 -0.49
CA LEU A 460 28.70 21.94 0.86
C LEU A 460 30.04 21.69 1.54
N PHE A 461 30.65 20.53 1.29
CA PHE A 461 31.87 20.06 1.94
C PHE A 461 32.94 19.65 0.92
N GLU A 462 33.22 20.54 -0.05
CA GLU A 462 34.07 20.26 -1.23
C GLU A 462 35.46 19.70 -0.88
N GLU A 463 36.09 20.22 0.16
CA GLU A 463 37.45 19.85 0.58
C GLU A 463 37.49 18.73 1.64
N GLU A 464 36.33 18.28 2.14
CA GLU A 464 36.27 17.22 3.17
C GLU A 464 36.38 15.83 2.56
N THR A 465 36.89 14.87 3.32
CA THR A 465 36.90 13.45 2.95
C THR A 465 35.61 12.77 3.43
N PHE A 466 34.93 12.09 2.52
CA PHE A 466 33.74 11.31 2.78
C PHE A 466 34.14 9.92 3.28
N GLY A 467 33.68 9.55 4.48
CA GLY A 467 34.19 8.40 5.21
C GLY A 467 33.88 7.04 4.58
N ASN A 468 32.78 6.93 3.82
CA ASN A 468 32.36 5.67 3.20
C ASN A 468 33.11 5.37 1.90
N SER A 469 33.30 6.37 1.05
CA SER A 469 34.00 6.26 -0.24
C SER A 469 35.51 6.48 -0.12
N GLY A 470 35.96 7.30 0.84
CA GLY A 470 37.32 7.82 0.93
C GLY A 470 37.60 8.97 -0.05
N GLU A 471 36.60 9.43 -0.80
CA GLU A 471 36.74 10.47 -1.82
C GLU A 471 36.51 11.88 -1.23
N SER A 472 36.99 12.91 -1.93
CA SER A 472 36.73 14.32 -1.55
C SER A 472 35.34 14.76 -2.00
N GLY A 473 34.75 15.76 -1.33
CA GLY A 473 33.49 16.38 -1.76
C GLY A 473 33.47 16.86 -3.21
N ALA A 474 34.60 17.38 -3.72
CA ALA A 474 34.73 17.77 -5.13
C ALA A 474 34.47 16.62 -6.12
N VAL A 475 34.87 15.38 -5.76
CA VAL A 475 34.65 14.18 -6.58
C VAL A 475 33.19 13.76 -6.52
N HIS A 476 32.58 13.77 -5.34
CA HIS A 476 31.15 13.51 -5.18
C HIS A 476 30.30 14.49 -5.99
N ARG A 477 30.61 15.80 -5.94
CA ARG A 477 29.94 16.81 -6.79
C ARG A 477 30.00 16.42 -8.26
N GLN A 478 31.20 16.12 -8.78
CA GLN A 478 31.38 15.79 -10.19
C GLN A 478 30.63 14.51 -10.60
N LYS A 479 30.64 13.47 -9.76
CA LYS A 479 29.87 12.24 -9.99
C LYS A 479 28.37 12.52 -10.05
N ALA A 480 27.86 13.27 -9.07
CA ALA A 480 26.45 13.61 -8.99
C ALA A 480 25.97 14.46 -10.18
N GLU A 481 26.77 15.42 -10.65
CA GLU A 481 26.45 16.22 -11.85
C GLU A 481 26.29 15.34 -13.10
N GLN A 482 27.17 14.35 -13.28
CA GLN A 482 27.09 13.40 -14.40
C GLN A 482 25.84 12.51 -14.28
N ARG A 483 25.59 11.96 -13.09
CA ARG A 483 24.45 11.09 -12.80
C ARG A 483 23.11 11.82 -12.98
N LEU A 484 22.99 13.05 -12.47
CA LEU A 484 21.80 13.88 -12.64
C LEU A 484 21.58 14.27 -14.10
N SER A 485 22.65 14.54 -14.86
CA SER A 485 22.52 14.83 -16.29
C SER A 485 21.89 13.65 -17.05
N LEU A 486 22.36 12.42 -16.79
CA LEU A 486 21.80 11.19 -17.35
C LEU A 486 20.38 10.93 -16.85
N TRP A 487 20.12 11.18 -15.57
CA TRP A 487 18.79 11.03 -14.98
C TRP A 487 17.78 11.97 -15.66
N PHE A 488 18.12 13.24 -15.88
CA PHE A 488 17.24 14.19 -16.56
C PHE A 488 17.01 13.83 -18.02
N GLU A 489 18.06 13.39 -18.74
CA GLU A 489 17.91 12.89 -20.12
C GLU A 489 16.87 11.77 -20.17
N ARG A 490 16.99 10.78 -19.28
CA ARG A 490 16.06 9.66 -19.17
C ARG A 490 14.66 10.10 -18.75
N PHE A 491 14.54 10.98 -17.75
CA PHE A 491 13.25 11.48 -17.28
C PHE A 491 12.47 12.22 -18.38
N PHE A 492 13.14 13.00 -19.22
CA PHE A 492 12.48 13.70 -20.33
C PHE A 492 12.16 12.80 -21.53
N ASP A 493 12.87 11.68 -21.70
CA ASP A 493 12.61 10.67 -22.74
C ASP A 493 11.53 9.66 -22.33
N GLU A 494 11.53 9.22 -21.06
CA GLU A 494 10.68 8.14 -20.55
C GLU A 494 9.53 8.64 -19.66
N GLY A 495 9.63 9.82 -19.04
CA GLY A 495 8.69 10.28 -18.02
C GLY A 495 8.85 9.51 -16.71
N LEU A 496 7.78 9.47 -15.91
CA LEU A 496 7.75 8.78 -14.62
C LEU A 496 7.80 7.26 -14.81
N ALA A 497 8.74 6.58 -14.15
CA ALA A 497 8.86 5.12 -14.31
C ALA A 497 7.67 4.37 -13.69
N GLU A 498 7.27 4.79 -12.50
CA GLU A 498 6.09 4.34 -11.77
C GLU A 498 4.93 5.29 -12.08
N TRP A 499 4.42 5.23 -13.31
CA TRP A 499 3.57 6.26 -13.92
C TRP A 499 2.52 6.86 -12.99
N ASN A 500 2.36 8.18 -13.06
CA ASN A 500 1.40 8.98 -12.30
C ASN A 500 1.33 8.74 -10.77
N SER A 501 2.24 7.97 -10.16
CA SER A 501 2.06 7.50 -8.78
C SER A 501 1.89 8.66 -7.80
N SER A 502 0.72 8.72 -7.15
CA SER A 502 0.42 9.74 -6.15
C SER A 502 1.32 9.67 -4.91
N ALA A 503 1.96 8.51 -4.67
CA ALA A 503 2.95 8.31 -3.63
C ALA A 503 4.34 8.86 -4.02
N TYR A 504 4.76 8.71 -5.29
CA TYR A 504 6.13 9.01 -5.73
C TYR A 504 6.31 10.36 -6.43
N ILE A 505 5.28 10.93 -7.07
CA ILE A 505 5.34 12.32 -7.58
C ILE A 505 5.79 13.31 -6.49
N PRO A 506 5.25 13.25 -5.25
CA PRO A 506 5.76 14.08 -4.17
C PRO A 506 7.23 13.78 -3.85
N ILE A 507 7.66 12.52 -3.84
CA ILE A 507 9.06 12.15 -3.58
C ILE A 507 10.00 12.75 -4.65
N ASP A 508 9.64 12.68 -5.93
CA ASP A 508 10.45 13.30 -6.99
C ASP A 508 10.51 14.82 -6.79
N ALA A 509 9.37 15.43 -6.46
CA ALA A 509 9.29 16.87 -6.24
C ALA A 509 10.24 17.36 -5.14
N VAL A 510 10.46 16.61 -4.04
CA VAL A 510 11.40 17.07 -3.00
C VAL A 510 12.83 17.14 -3.52
N GLY A 511 13.28 16.18 -4.32
CA GLY A 511 14.60 16.20 -4.95
C GLY A 511 14.76 17.36 -5.92
N LEU A 512 13.80 17.50 -6.84
CA LEU A 512 13.80 18.56 -7.86
C LEU A 512 13.80 19.96 -7.25
N LEU A 513 13.01 20.19 -6.19
CA LEU A 513 12.97 21.49 -5.50
C LEU A 513 14.33 21.85 -4.88
N HIS A 514 15.03 20.89 -4.29
CA HIS A 514 16.35 21.11 -3.71
C HIS A 514 17.43 21.35 -4.79
N ILE A 515 17.38 20.65 -5.93
CA ILE A 515 18.25 20.96 -7.09
C ILE A 515 17.98 22.38 -7.58
N TYR A 516 16.71 22.71 -7.82
CA TYR A 516 16.29 24.01 -8.34
C TYR A 516 16.77 25.18 -7.45
N GLU A 517 16.69 25.03 -6.13
CA GLU A 517 17.11 26.07 -5.21
C GLU A 517 18.64 26.11 -4.98
N PHE A 518 19.32 24.96 -4.85
CA PHE A 518 20.67 24.89 -4.26
C PHE A 518 21.78 24.41 -5.19
N ALA A 519 21.48 23.84 -6.36
CA ALA A 519 22.54 23.43 -7.29
C ALA A 519 23.34 24.66 -7.76
N HIS A 520 24.67 24.55 -7.81
CA HIS A 520 25.51 25.62 -8.36
C HIS A 520 25.43 25.71 -9.90
N SER A 521 25.01 24.62 -10.56
CA SER A 521 24.85 24.54 -12.01
C SER A 521 23.51 25.10 -12.47
N ASP A 522 23.52 26.19 -13.24
CA ASP A 522 22.32 26.79 -13.83
C ASP A 522 21.55 25.80 -14.71
N GLN A 523 22.25 24.91 -15.41
CA GLN A 523 21.65 23.87 -16.25
C GLN A 523 20.80 22.90 -15.41
N LEU A 524 21.34 22.41 -14.29
CA LEU A 524 20.60 21.50 -13.41
C LEU A 524 19.38 22.19 -12.79
N ARG A 525 19.51 23.47 -12.42
CA ARG A 525 18.38 24.27 -11.90
C ARG A 525 17.28 24.43 -12.94
N GLU A 526 17.64 24.71 -14.19
CA GLU A 526 16.67 24.83 -15.29
C GLU A 526 15.98 23.50 -15.59
N GLN A 527 16.73 22.39 -15.62
CA GLN A 527 16.17 21.05 -15.81
C GLN A 527 15.24 20.66 -14.66
N ALA A 528 15.62 20.92 -13.41
CA ALA A 528 14.78 20.67 -12.25
C ALA A 528 13.47 21.48 -12.31
N LYS A 529 13.54 22.76 -12.72
CA LYS A 529 12.34 23.57 -12.93
C LYS A 529 11.44 22.97 -14.02
N LYS A 530 12.01 22.57 -15.17
CA LYS A 530 11.24 21.94 -16.26
C LYS A 530 10.58 20.65 -15.82
N ALA A 531 11.26 19.83 -15.01
CA ALA A 531 10.68 18.62 -14.45
C ALA A 531 9.54 18.93 -13.47
N MET A 532 9.71 19.92 -12.57
CA MET A 532 8.62 20.39 -11.70
C MET A 532 7.41 20.91 -12.49
N ASP A 533 7.64 21.68 -13.56
CA ASP A 533 6.58 22.16 -14.44
C ASP A 533 5.83 20.98 -15.09
N LEU A 534 6.54 19.90 -15.45
CA LEU A 534 5.94 18.69 -16.02
C LEU A 534 5.12 17.91 -14.99
N LEU A 535 5.59 17.77 -13.75
CA LEU A 535 4.82 17.13 -12.66
C LEU A 535 3.51 17.89 -12.39
N PHE A 536 3.57 19.22 -12.29
CA PHE A 536 2.36 20.03 -12.11
C PHE A 536 1.41 19.95 -13.29
N TYR A 537 1.92 19.81 -14.52
CA TYR A 537 1.06 19.57 -15.68
C TYR A 537 0.29 18.25 -15.54
N TYR A 538 0.97 17.14 -15.24
CA TYR A 538 0.29 15.85 -15.03
C TYR A 538 -0.79 15.94 -13.94
N ILE A 539 -0.45 16.56 -12.80
CA ILE A 539 -1.40 16.79 -11.71
C ILE A 539 -2.62 17.54 -12.23
N THR A 540 -2.46 18.70 -12.88
CA THR A 540 -3.60 19.53 -13.31
C THR A 540 -4.50 18.88 -14.36
N VAL A 541 -3.91 18.11 -15.28
CA VAL A 541 -4.64 17.48 -16.38
C VAL A 541 -5.47 16.29 -15.90
N GLN A 542 -4.98 15.55 -14.90
CA GLN A 542 -5.58 14.31 -14.39
C GLN A 542 -6.31 14.47 -13.04
N MET A 543 -6.43 15.70 -12.54
CA MET A 543 -7.10 15.99 -11.27
C MET A 543 -8.58 16.26 -11.47
N HIS A 544 -9.42 15.61 -10.66
CA HIS A 544 -10.87 15.82 -10.66
C HIS A 544 -11.29 16.21 -9.24
N GLN A 545 -11.99 17.34 -9.11
CA GLN A 545 -12.42 17.90 -7.82
C GLN A 545 -11.32 17.94 -6.74
N GLY A 546 -10.10 18.30 -7.15
CA GLY A 546 -8.98 18.46 -6.22
C GLY A 546 -8.23 17.18 -5.85
N VAL A 547 -8.57 16.03 -6.42
CA VAL A 547 -7.81 14.77 -6.22
C VAL A 547 -7.36 14.15 -7.53
N MET A 548 -6.19 13.51 -7.53
CA MET A 548 -5.64 12.86 -8.72
C MET A 548 -6.40 11.54 -8.97
N THR A 549 -7.07 11.43 -10.13
CA THR A 549 -8.05 10.37 -10.43
C THR A 549 -7.63 9.61 -11.69
N THR A 550 -6.52 8.89 -11.56
CA THR A 550 -5.89 8.20 -12.68
C THR A 550 -5.30 6.85 -12.28
N THR A 551 -4.79 6.13 -13.26
CA THR A 551 -4.07 4.87 -13.07
C THR A 551 -2.66 5.14 -12.56
N PHE A 552 -2.13 4.21 -11.76
CA PHE A 552 -0.82 4.36 -11.12
C PHE A 552 0.08 3.15 -11.37
N GLY A 553 1.36 3.39 -11.66
CA GLY A 553 2.37 2.32 -11.76
C GLY A 553 2.73 1.75 -10.40
N ARG A 554 2.51 2.53 -9.35
CA ARG A 554 2.62 2.09 -7.97
C ARG A 554 1.58 2.76 -7.09
N SER A 555 0.81 1.95 -6.38
CA SER A 555 -0.24 2.38 -5.46
C SER A 555 -0.22 1.53 -4.19
N TYR A 556 -0.71 2.11 -3.10
CA TYR A 556 -1.03 1.39 -1.88
C TYR A 556 -2.47 1.69 -1.49
N GLU A 557 -3.04 0.87 -0.61
CA GLU A 557 -4.41 1.05 -0.11
C GLU A 557 -4.61 2.46 0.46
N LYS A 558 -3.60 3.01 1.17
CA LYS A 558 -3.66 4.36 1.74
C LYS A 558 -3.75 5.48 0.69
N GLU A 559 -3.18 5.31 -0.51
CA GLU A 559 -3.34 6.28 -1.61
C GLU A 559 -4.63 6.08 -2.39
N LEU A 560 -5.08 4.83 -2.54
CA LEU A 560 -6.31 4.49 -3.27
C LEU A 560 -7.58 4.85 -2.49
N LEU A 561 -7.54 4.76 -1.15
CA LEU A 561 -8.69 5.07 -0.27
C LEU A 561 -8.51 6.38 0.51
N GLY A 562 -7.32 6.98 0.48
CA GLY A 562 -6.95 8.15 1.28
C GLY A 562 -6.72 9.44 0.47
N HIS A 563 -7.59 9.76 -0.49
CA HIS A 563 -7.36 10.82 -1.47
C HIS A 563 -7.04 12.22 -0.89
N TYR A 564 -7.78 12.67 0.13
CA TYR A 564 -7.50 13.95 0.81
C TYR A 564 -6.15 14.01 1.56
N ALA A 565 -5.54 12.86 1.85
CA ALA A 565 -4.23 12.77 2.52
C ALA A 565 -3.05 12.68 1.52
N ALA A 566 -3.32 12.54 0.22
CA ALA A 566 -2.29 12.42 -0.80
C ALA A 566 -1.45 13.71 -0.93
N GLY A 567 -0.13 13.56 -1.10
CA GLY A 567 0.78 14.69 -1.26
C GLY A 567 0.43 15.55 -2.49
N THR A 568 0.03 14.92 -3.60
CA THR A 568 -0.33 15.60 -4.86
C THR A 568 -1.55 16.52 -4.72
N THR A 569 -2.52 16.14 -3.89
CA THR A 569 -3.69 16.97 -3.57
C THR A 569 -3.28 18.29 -2.90
N SER A 570 -2.38 18.23 -1.92
CA SER A 570 -1.86 19.43 -1.24
C SER A 570 -0.91 20.24 -2.13
N MET A 571 -0.10 19.58 -2.96
CA MET A 571 0.71 20.28 -3.99
C MET A 571 -0.17 21.12 -4.92
N CYS A 572 -1.27 20.55 -5.42
CA CYS A 572 -2.20 21.27 -6.28
C CYS A 572 -2.89 22.41 -5.54
N TRP A 573 -3.28 22.18 -4.28
CA TRP A 573 -3.87 23.24 -3.45
C TRP A 573 -2.87 24.39 -3.26
N ILE A 574 -1.61 24.10 -2.89
CA ILE A 574 -0.56 25.12 -2.75
C ILE A 574 -0.39 25.91 -4.06
N GLY A 575 -0.27 25.21 -5.20
CA GLY A 575 -0.06 25.83 -6.51
C GLY A 575 -1.23 26.70 -6.97
N TYR A 576 -2.45 26.15 -6.97
CA TYR A 576 -3.60 26.72 -7.68
C TYR A 576 -4.85 26.96 -6.83
N GLY A 577 -4.84 26.56 -5.56
CA GLY A 577 -6.01 26.67 -4.65
C GLY A 577 -7.08 25.60 -4.87
N VAL A 578 -6.81 24.58 -5.68
CA VAL A 578 -7.71 23.45 -5.96
C VAL A 578 -7.16 22.19 -5.31
N GLY A 579 -7.96 21.53 -4.47
CA GLY A 579 -7.51 20.47 -3.56
C GLY A 579 -7.80 20.85 -2.10
N ASN A 580 -7.06 20.28 -1.16
CA ASN A 580 -7.17 20.64 0.26
C ASN A 580 -5.79 20.81 0.90
N VAL A 581 -5.77 21.57 2.00
CA VAL A 581 -4.65 21.59 2.94
C VAL A 581 -4.54 20.21 3.57
N ASN A 582 -3.33 19.64 3.63
CA ASN A 582 -3.06 18.45 4.40
C ASN A 582 -1.66 18.47 5.02
N ASN A 583 -1.35 17.43 5.80
CA ASN A 583 -0.13 17.34 6.58
C ASN A 583 0.96 16.44 5.97
N TYR A 584 0.91 16.17 4.66
CA TYR A 584 2.02 15.49 3.97
C TYR A 584 3.24 16.42 3.93
N SER A 585 4.33 16.08 4.62
CA SER A 585 5.44 17.02 4.87
C SER A 585 6.57 16.99 3.83
N ILE A 586 6.91 15.84 3.26
CA ILE A 586 8.19 15.62 2.55
C ILE A 586 8.46 16.69 1.47
N SER A 587 7.63 16.73 0.44
CA SER A 587 7.81 17.69 -0.67
C SER A 587 7.12 19.02 -0.45
N ASN A 588 6.02 19.03 0.30
CA ASN A 588 5.24 20.24 0.48
C ASN A 588 5.96 21.25 1.37
N VAL A 589 6.78 20.82 2.34
CA VAL A 589 7.64 21.75 3.10
C VAL A 589 8.65 22.39 2.17
N ALA A 590 9.32 21.60 1.31
CA ALA A 590 10.25 22.14 0.31
C ALA A 590 9.54 23.11 -0.65
N LEU A 591 8.34 22.76 -1.13
CA LEU A 591 7.55 23.61 -2.03
C LEU A 591 7.14 24.92 -1.36
N CYS A 592 6.75 24.88 -0.08
CA CYS A 592 6.35 26.07 0.68
C CYS A 592 7.52 27.00 0.97
N LEU A 593 8.74 26.48 1.06
CA LEU A 593 9.93 27.25 1.39
C LEU A 593 10.75 27.69 0.17
N SER A 594 10.42 27.16 -1.01
CA SER A 594 11.01 27.52 -2.30
C SER A 594 10.31 28.73 -2.93
N ASP A 595 11.02 29.47 -3.80
CA ASP A 595 10.44 30.51 -4.65
C ASP A 595 9.77 29.94 -5.92
N TYR A 596 9.82 28.62 -6.13
CA TYR A 596 9.17 27.97 -7.26
C TYR A 596 7.67 28.29 -7.27
N THR A 597 7.17 28.64 -8.46
CA THR A 597 5.75 28.86 -8.76
C THR A 597 5.41 28.06 -10.01
N PRO A 598 4.39 27.19 -9.97
CA PRO A 598 4.03 26.40 -11.13
C PRO A 598 3.38 27.28 -12.22
N PRO A 599 3.46 26.90 -13.51
CA PRO A 599 2.96 27.73 -14.61
C PRO A 599 1.45 28.02 -14.49
N ALA A 600 1.09 29.30 -14.42
CA ALA A 600 -0.30 29.74 -14.23
C ALA A 600 -1.29 29.22 -15.30
N VAL A 601 -0.81 28.99 -16.52
CA VAL A 601 -1.63 28.46 -17.63
C VAL A 601 -2.24 27.09 -17.30
N TYR A 602 -1.57 26.26 -16.50
CA TYR A 602 -2.10 24.92 -16.18
C TYR A 602 -3.36 24.95 -15.30
N GLN A 603 -3.66 26.08 -14.66
CA GLN A 603 -4.89 26.25 -13.89
C GLN A 603 -6.14 26.07 -14.76
N GLU A 604 -6.06 26.36 -16.06
CA GLU A 604 -7.19 26.18 -16.99
C GLU A 604 -7.62 24.72 -17.11
N HIS A 605 -6.70 23.77 -16.89
CA HIS A 605 -7.01 22.34 -16.95
C HIS A 605 -7.79 21.85 -15.72
N LEU A 606 -7.78 22.61 -14.61
CA LEU A 606 -8.49 22.22 -13.39
C LEU A 606 -9.99 22.57 -13.41
N LEU A 607 -10.39 23.52 -14.27
CA LEU A 607 -11.72 24.13 -14.26
C LEU A 607 -12.39 23.91 -15.62
N LEU A 608 -12.91 22.69 -15.84
CA LEU A 608 -13.76 22.42 -16.99
C LEU A 608 -15.15 23.02 -16.74
N GLY A 609 -15.72 23.71 -17.73
CA GLY A 609 -17.12 24.15 -17.67
C GLY A 609 -18.12 23.02 -17.96
N GLU A 610 -19.41 23.26 -17.66
CA GLU A 610 -20.50 22.26 -17.79
C GLU A 610 -20.52 21.51 -19.13
N LYS A 611 -20.10 22.13 -20.23
CA LYS A 611 -20.11 21.52 -21.58
C LYS A 611 -18.74 21.12 -22.11
N GLN A 612 -17.71 21.12 -21.27
CA GLN A 612 -16.36 20.81 -21.70
C GLN A 612 -15.98 19.39 -21.29
N GLN A 613 -15.26 18.73 -22.17
CA GLN A 613 -14.62 17.46 -21.90
C GLN A 613 -13.12 17.56 -22.21
N LEU A 614 -12.36 16.75 -21.50
CA LEU A 614 -10.92 16.66 -21.62
C LEU A 614 -10.52 15.23 -21.94
N VAL A 615 -9.73 15.06 -23.00
CA VAL A 615 -9.05 13.81 -23.31
C VAL A 615 -7.55 14.03 -23.19
N PHE A 616 -6.89 13.24 -22.36
CA PHE A 616 -5.45 13.26 -22.23
C PHE A 616 -4.87 11.86 -22.46
N THR A 617 -3.94 11.79 -23.40
CA THR A 617 -3.23 10.55 -23.74
C THR A 617 -1.74 10.78 -23.62
N ASN A 618 -1.04 9.91 -22.92
CA ASN A 618 0.41 10.03 -22.73
C ASN A 618 1.08 8.68 -22.53
N GLN A 619 2.41 8.70 -22.53
CA GLN A 619 3.23 7.52 -22.31
C GLN A 619 4.21 7.76 -21.17
N GLN A 620 4.44 6.75 -20.34
CA GLN A 620 5.38 6.86 -19.22
C GLN A 620 6.19 5.57 -19.00
N GLY A 621 7.39 5.74 -18.44
CA GLY A 621 8.43 4.77 -18.12
C GLY A 621 9.12 4.11 -19.32
N LYS A 622 10.04 3.16 -19.01
CA LYS A 622 11.06 2.63 -19.94
C LYS A 622 10.45 2.18 -21.27
N GLY A 623 10.88 2.80 -22.36
CA GLY A 623 10.39 2.52 -23.72
C GLY A 623 8.90 2.84 -23.96
N GLY A 624 8.29 3.69 -23.14
CA GLY A 624 6.87 4.06 -23.26
C GLY A 624 5.91 2.90 -23.00
N TYR A 625 6.30 1.95 -22.15
CA TYR A 625 5.53 0.73 -21.86
C TYR A 625 4.14 0.99 -21.23
N ALA A 626 3.94 2.11 -20.52
CA ALA A 626 2.64 2.51 -20.01
C ALA A 626 1.93 3.45 -21.00
N GLN A 627 0.87 2.96 -21.64
CA GLN A 627 0.01 3.74 -22.53
C GLN A 627 -1.21 4.22 -21.73
N LEU A 628 -1.34 5.52 -21.51
CA LEU A 628 -2.31 6.07 -20.57
C LEU A 628 -3.41 6.83 -21.31
N TYR A 629 -4.66 6.60 -20.90
CA TYR A 629 -5.82 7.30 -21.43
C TYR A 629 -6.66 7.85 -20.27
N HIS A 630 -6.89 9.16 -20.27
CA HIS A 630 -7.70 9.87 -19.28
C HIS A 630 -8.79 10.67 -19.98
N TYR A 631 -10.01 10.52 -19.50
CA TYR A 631 -11.18 11.27 -19.95
C TYR A 631 -11.83 11.95 -18.75
N ARG A 632 -12.20 13.22 -18.86
CA ARG A 632 -12.81 13.97 -17.74
C ARG A 632 -13.84 14.98 -18.23
N THR A 633 -14.93 15.09 -17.47
CA THR A 633 -15.93 16.16 -17.53
C THR A 633 -15.98 16.87 -16.17
N GLU A 634 -16.92 17.81 -16.00
CA GLU A 634 -17.20 18.42 -14.70
C GLU A 634 -17.70 17.39 -13.67
N GLU A 635 -18.49 16.40 -14.11
CA GLU A 635 -19.15 15.42 -13.22
C GLU A 635 -18.33 14.18 -12.92
N TYR A 636 -17.40 13.79 -13.79
CA TYR A 636 -16.61 12.58 -13.58
C TYR A 636 -15.27 12.58 -14.31
N SER A 637 -14.41 11.64 -13.94
CA SER A 637 -13.23 11.25 -14.69
C SER A 637 -13.12 9.73 -14.81
N LEU A 638 -12.62 9.25 -15.94
CA LEU A 638 -12.35 7.84 -16.22
C LEU A 638 -10.95 7.71 -16.79
N SER A 639 -10.13 6.89 -16.15
CA SER A 639 -8.75 6.61 -16.60
C SER A 639 -8.50 5.13 -16.74
N SER A 640 -7.68 4.76 -17.72
CA SER A 640 -7.20 3.39 -17.92
C SER A 640 -5.76 3.39 -18.41
N ILE A 641 -5.04 2.34 -18.05
CA ILE A 641 -3.79 1.97 -18.72
C ILE A 641 -4.11 0.94 -19.80
N ILE A 642 -3.75 1.23 -21.04
CA ILE A 642 -4.18 0.47 -22.20
C ILE A 642 -3.26 -0.74 -22.40
N ARG A 643 -3.85 -1.94 -22.39
CA ARG A 643 -3.20 -3.24 -22.71
C ARG A 643 -1.89 -3.47 -21.96
N PHE A 644 -1.83 -3.10 -20.69
CA PHE A 644 -0.62 -3.26 -19.89
C PHE A 644 -0.43 -4.71 -19.45
N ARG A 645 0.47 -5.41 -20.15
CA ARG A 645 0.90 -6.78 -19.84
C ARG A 645 -0.25 -7.76 -19.49
N PRO A 646 -1.28 -7.92 -20.36
CA PRO A 646 -2.44 -8.73 -20.03
C PRO A 646 -2.10 -10.19 -19.69
N GLY A 647 -2.75 -10.74 -18.66
CA GLY A 647 -2.57 -12.12 -18.19
C GLY A 647 -1.24 -12.40 -17.49
N LYS A 648 -0.42 -11.38 -17.23
CA LYS A 648 0.82 -11.51 -16.45
C LYS A 648 0.54 -11.28 -14.96
N GLN A 649 1.44 -11.80 -14.13
CA GLN A 649 1.51 -11.43 -12.71
C GLN A 649 1.71 -9.92 -12.61
N GLY A 650 0.90 -9.27 -11.78
CA GLY A 650 1.06 -7.86 -11.43
C GLY A 650 1.84 -7.67 -10.14
N TYR A 651 1.90 -6.42 -9.70
CA TYR A 651 2.59 -5.94 -8.52
C TYR A 651 1.74 -4.90 -7.77
N GLN A 652 1.84 -3.62 -8.12
CA GLN A 652 1.12 -2.53 -7.41
C GLN A 652 0.36 -1.61 -8.38
N GLU A 653 0.14 -2.08 -9.60
CA GLU A 653 -0.45 -1.31 -10.67
C GLU A 653 -1.95 -1.13 -10.45
N HIS A 654 -2.39 0.12 -10.49
CA HIS A 654 -3.78 0.52 -10.52
C HIS A 654 -4.20 0.79 -11.96
N VAL A 655 -5.06 -0.05 -12.53
CA VAL A 655 -5.20 -0.19 -14.00
C VAL A 655 -6.42 0.49 -14.61
N ASN A 656 -7.43 0.83 -13.79
CA ASN A 656 -8.61 1.58 -14.19
C ASN A 656 -9.09 2.42 -13.00
N HIS A 657 -9.71 3.57 -13.26
CA HIS A 657 -10.24 4.44 -12.21
C HIS A 657 -11.39 5.29 -12.74
N LEU A 658 -12.60 5.12 -12.19
CA LEU A 658 -13.70 6.06 -12.35
C LEU A 658 -13.89 6.85 -11.06
N SER A 659 -13.98 8.18 -11.16
CA SER A 659 -14.28 9.08 -10.05
C SER A 659 -15.45 9.99 -10.41
N LEU A 660 -16.49 10.02 -9.57
CA LEU A 660 -17.56 11.04 -9.61
C LEU A 660 -17.32 12.18 -8.61
N SER A 661 -16.50 11.90 -7.58
CA SER A 661 -16.02 12.85 -6.58
C SER A 661 -14.83 12.22 -5.86
N PRO A 662 -14.13 12.93 -4.97
CA PRO A 662 -13.06 12.32 -4.17
C PRO A 662 -13.49 11.09 -3.34
N GLU A 663 -14.78 10.92 -3.04
CA GLU A 663 -15.31 9.82 -2.22
C GLU A 663 -16.01 8.74 -3.05
N ALA A 664 -16.60 9.14 -4.18
CA ALA A 664 -17.35 8.26 -5.06
C ALA A 664 -16.44 7.71 -6.17
N GLN A 665 -15.67 6.69 -5.80
CA GLN A 665 -14.66 6.05 -6.64
C GLN A 665 -15.10 4.64 -7.03
N ILE A 666 -14.80 4.21 -8.26
CA ILE A 666 -15.06 2.86 -8.74
C ILE A 666 -13.84 2.36 -9.51
N TRP A 667 -13.35 1.16 -9.16
CA TRP A 667 -12.35 0.45 -9.93
C TRP A 667 -12.49 -1.06 -9.76
N VAL A 668 -11.86 -1.82 -10.64
CA VAL A 668 -11.83 -3.30 -10.63
C VAL A 668 -10.40 -3.81 -10.55
N ASN A 669 -10.16 -4.85 -9.74
CA ASN A 669 -8.89 -5.56 -9.69
C ASN A 669 -9.07 -7.08 -9.43
N HIS A 670 -8.00 -7.83 -9.67
CA HIS A 670 -7.85 -9.22 -9.20
C HIS A 670 -7.01 -9.22 -7.92
N PRO A 671 -7.55 -9.58 -6.75
CA PRO A 671 -6.81 -9.54 -5.49
C PRO A 671 -5.73 -10.63 -5.47
N ALA A 672 -4.53 -10.31 -5.00
CA ALA A 672 -3.46 -11.30 -4.78
C ALA A 672 -3.53 -11.94 -3.38
N GLU A 673 -4.19 -11.25 -2.44
CA GLU A 673 -4.43 -11.69 -1.08
C GLU A 673 -5.91 -11.74 -0.78
N ILE A 674 -6.35 -12.72 0.02
CA ILE A 674 -7.75 -12.83 0.47
C ILE A 674 -8.00 -11.96 1.71
N TYR A 675 -6.95 -11.72 2.51
CA TYR A 675 -7.04 -10.88 3.70
C TYR A 675 -7.11 -9.39 3.32
N LYS A 676 -8.20 -8.72 3.75
CA LYS A 676 -8.59 -7.38 3.28
C LYS A 676 -7.58 -6.27 3.60
N HIS A 677 -6.74 -6.44 4.62
CA HIS A 677 -5.70 -5.46 5.01
C HIS A 677 -4.30 -6.10 5.06
N GLY A 678 -4.04 -7.06 4.17
CA GLY A 678 -2.74 -7.70 4.03
C GLY A 678 -1.65 -6.72 3.57
N ASP A 679 -0.40 -7.07 3.89
CA ASP A 679 0.76 -6.23 3.63
C ASP A 679 1.47 -6.61 2.31
N GLY A 680 0.86 -7.51 1.52
CA GLY A 680 1.38 -7.97 0.24
C GLY A 680 1.48 -6.90 -0.83
N ARG A 681 2.27 -7.19 -1.86
CA ARG A 681 2.46 -6.34 -3.04
C ARG A 681 2.45 -7.26 -4.27
N PRO A 682 1.28 -7.55 -4.88
CA PRO A 682 -0.04 -6.94 -4.63
C PRO A 682 -0.72 -7.41 -3.33
N CYS A 683 -1.69 -6.64 -2.84
CA CYS A 683 -2.59 -7.04 -1.74
C CYS A 683 -4.03 -7.19 -2.23
N PHE A 684 -5.01 -7.02 -1.32
CA PHE A 684 -6.44 -7.12 -1.61
C PHE A 684 -6.93 -6.01 -2.57
N TRP A 685 -6.66 -4.73 -2.26
CA TRP A 685 -7.11 -3.58 -3.06
C TRP A 685 -6.02 -2.96 -3.93
N ALA A 686 -4.76 -3.02 -3.50
CA ALA A 686 -3.66 -2.35 -4.21
C ALA A 686 -2.91 -3.33 -5.12
N GLY A 687 -2.94 -3.03 -6.42
CA GLY A 687 -2.34 -3.87 -7.45
C GLY A 687 -3.27 -4.98 -7.96
N ASN A 688 -2.70 -5.89 -8.75
CA ASN A 688 -3.40 -7.01 -9.35
C ASN A 688 -2.58 -8.28 -9.22
N GLY A 689 -3.16 -9.37 -8.72
CA GLY A 689 -2.53 -10.70 -8.78
C GLY A 689 -2.27 -11.11 -10.23
N ILE A 690 -3.24 -10.87 -11.11
CA ILE A 690 -3.13 -11.07 -12.56
C ILE A 690 -3.68 -9.83 -13.24
N LEU A 691 -2.87 -9.23 -14.10
CA LEU A 691 -3.25 -8.01 -14.82
C LEU A 691 -4.33 -8.33 -15.87
N PRO A 692 -5.43 -7.56 -15.92
CA PRO A 692 -6.42 -7.67 -16.99
C PRO A 692 -5.87 -7.12 -18.31
N ASP A 693 -6.51 -7.50 -19.42
CA ASP A 693 -6.47 -6.68 -20.63
C ASP A 693 -7.44 -5.51 -20.43
N VAL A 694 -7.02 -4.28 -20.70
CA VAL A 694 -7.83 -3.07 -20.46
C VAL A 694 -7.80 -2.19 -21.70
N VAL A 695 -8.98 -1.72 -22.12
CA VAL A 695 -9.14 -0.72 -23.17
C VAL A 695 -10.16 0.34 -22.74
N GLN A 696 -10.02 1.55 -23.26
CA GLN A 696 -10.94 2.65 -23.00
C GLN A 696 -11.22 3.42 -24.29
N HIS A 697 -12.46 3.89 -24.42
CA HIS A 697 -12.85 4.91 -25.37
C HIS A 697 -13.66 5.95 -24.62
N GLU A 698 -13.11 7.16 -24.47
CA GLU A 698 -13.76 8.25 -23.74
C GLU A 698 -14.33 7.80 -22.37
N SER A 699 -15.66 7.77 -22.22
CA SER A 699 -16.36 7.48 -20.97
C SER A 699 -16.78 6.01 -20.78
N ILE A 700 -16.23 5.09 -21.59
CA ILE A 700 -16.35 3.62 -21.40
C ILE A 700 -14.99 2.92 -21.28
N ALA A 701 -14.82 2.10 -20.24
CA ALA A 701 -13.67 1.23 -20.03
C ALA A 701 -14.10 -0.25 -19.98
N LEU A 702 -13.31 -1.12 -20.60
CA LEU A 702 -13.59 -2.55 -20.77
C LEU A 702 -12.39 -3.35 -20.29
N MET A 703 -12.64 -4.43 -19.53
CA MET A 703 -11.60 -5.26 -18.92
C MET A 703 -11.89 -6.74 -19.11
N ILE A 704 -10.88 -7.55 -19.43
CA ILE A 704 -10.96 -9.01 -19.53
C ILE A 704 -9.88 -9.61 -18.65
N PHE A 705 -10.30 -10.51 -17.77
CA PHE A 705 -9.43 -11.30 -16.91
C PHE A 705 -9.35 -12.73 -17.44
N ASP A 706 -8.13 -13.27 -17.52
CA ASP A 706 -7.83 -14.70 -17.75
C ASP A 706 -6.85 -15.15 -16.65
N ILE A 707 -7.41 -15.63 -15.55
CA ILE A 707 -6.71 -15.95 -14.31
C ILE A 707 -6.30 -17.44 -14.34
N PRO A 708 -5.03 -17.77 -14.09
CA PRO A 708 -4.60 -19.16 -13.99
C PRO A 708 -5.23 -19.90 -12.81
N THR A 709 -5.47 -21.21 -12.94
CA THR A 709 -6.09 -22.05 -11.89
C THR A 709 -5.26 -22.22 -10.62
N ASN A 710 -4.02 -21.72 -10.59
CA ASN A 710 -3.11 -21.82 -9.45
C ASN A 710 -3.14 -20.58 -8.53
N GLN A 711 -3.99 -19.60 -8.82
CA GLN A 711 -4.19 -18.43 -7.96
C GLN A 711 -5.04 -18.78 -6.74
N SER A 712 -4.82 -18.05 -5.64
CA SER A 712 -5.56 -18.21 -4.37
C SER A 712 -6.99 -17.69 -4.45
N SER A 713 -7.23 -16.69 -5.30
CA SER A 713 -8.52 -16.10 -5.64
C SER A 713 -8.96 -16.60 -7.02
N ASP A 714 -10.19 -17.09 -7.09
CA ASP A 714 -10.86 -17.48 -8.33
C ASP A 714 -11.96 -16.49 -8.71
N TRP A 715 -11.80 -15.24 -8.29
CA TRP A 715 -12.78 -14.16 -8.41
C TRP A 715 -12.08 -12.82 -8.57
N THR A 716 -12.80 -11.86 -9.14
CA THR A 716 -12.40 -10.45 -9.28
C THR A 716 -13.40 -9.58 -8.54
N HIS A 717 -13.01 -8.39 -8.11
CA HIS A 717 -13.94 -7.48 -7.45
C HIS A 717 -13.83 -6.05 -7.92
N ALA A 718 -14.86 -5.27 -7.57
CA ALA A 718 -14.87 -3.84 -7.72
C ALA A 718 -15.06 -3.13 -6.38
N TYR A 719 -14.32 -2.04 -6.17
CA TYR A 719 -14.67 -1.07 -5.15
C TYR A 719 -15.88 -0.25 -5.63
N PHE A 720 -16.94 -0.22 -4.84
CA PHE A 720 -18.22 0.42 -5.12
C PHE A 720 -18.81 0.96 -3.79
N PRO A 721 -18.33 2.10 -3.30
CA PRO A 721 -18.65 2.63 -1.98
C PRO A 721 -20.07 3.20 -1.95
N SER A 722 -21.06 2.35 -1.65
CA SER A 722 -22.47 2.72 -1.78
C SER A 722 -22.90 3.93 -0.95
N TYR A 723 -22.21 4.17 0.18
CA TYR A 723 -22.44 5.31 1.07
C TYR A 723 -22.11 6.67 0.42
N SER A 724 -21.31 6.69 -0.64
CA SER A 724 -20.84 7.90 -1.32
C SER A 724 -21.78 8.39 -2.43
N PHE A 725 -22.74 7.56 -2.85
CA PHE A 725 -23.66 7.88 -3.95
C PHE A 725 -24.97 8.47 -3.40
N THR A 726 -25.58 9.38 -4.16
CA THR A 726 -26.93 9.87 -3.87
C THR A 726 -27.95 8.74 -3.95
N GLU A 727 -27.82 7.87 -4.95
CA GLU A 727 -28.60 6.64 -5.08
C GLU A 727 -27.83 5.61 -5.91
N TRP A 728 -28.13 4.32 -5.69
CA TRP A 728 -27.62 3.22 -6.50
C TRP A 728 -28.68 2.13 -6.66
N ALA A 729 -28.57 1.33 -7.71
CA ALA A 729 -29.49 0.23 -8.01
C ALA A 729 -28.76 -0.94 -8.67
N ARG A 730 -29.25 -2.16 -8.45
CA ARG A 730 -28.84 -3.35 -9.20
C ARG A 730 -29.95 -3.75 -10.15
N GLU A 731 -29.64 -3.92 -11.42
CA GLU A 731 -30.55 -4.46 -12.44
C GLU A 731 -29.78 -5.46 -13.30
N GLU A 732 -30.22 -6.73 -13.31
CA GLU A 732 -29.50 -7.83 -13.94
C GLU A 732 -28.05 -7.97 -13.41
N ASN A 733 -27.07 -7.94 -14.32
CA ASN A 733 -25.63 -7.97 -14.03
C ASN A 733 -25.02 -6.55 -13.89
N TRP A 734 -25.84 -5.51 -13.95
CA TRP A 734 -25.41 -4.13 -13.81
C TRP A 734 -25.65 -3.60 -12.39
N TYR A 735 -24.68 -2.82 -11.91
CA TYR A 735 -24.83 -1.92 -10.77
C TYR A 735 -24.73 -0.49 -11.28
N PHE A 736 -25.72 0.32 -10.94
CA PHE A 736 -25.83 1.71 -11.34
C PHE A 736 -25.66 2.60 -10.11
N ALA A 737 -24.96 3.72 -10.26
CA ALA A 737 -24.82 4.74 -9.23
C ALA A 737 -25.03 6.13 -9.82
N ARG A 738 -25.56 7.03 -9.00
CA ARG A 738 -25.62 8.46 -9.27
C ARG A 738 -25.05 9.24 -8.12
N LEU A 739 -24.22 10.22 -8.43
CA LEU A 739 -23.85 11.30 -7.53
C LEU A 739 -24.22 12.62 -8.22
N ASP A 740 -25.19 13.34 -7.66
CA ASP A 740 -25.69 14.58 -8.24
C ASP A 740 -26.05 14.43 -9.74
N LYS A 741 -25.28 15.09 -10.63
CA LYS A 741 -25.42 15.06 -12.10
C LYS A 741 -24.59 13.96 -12.79
N GLY A 742 -23.67 13.31 -12.07
CA GLY A 742 -22.81 12.24 -12.59
C GLY A 742 -23.43 10.85 -12.43
N TYR A 743 -23.33 10.03 -13.47
CA TYR A 743 -23.86 8.67 -13.53
C TYR A 743 -22.74 7.65 -13.76
N ALA A 744 -22.88 6.47 -13.16
CA ALA A 744 -21.99 5.35 -13.35
C ALA A 744 -22.78 4.05 -13.51
N ALA A 745 -22.29 3.16 -14.37
CA ALA A 745 -22.75 1.79 -14.51
C ALA A 745 -21.54 0.84 -14.52
N ILE A 746 -21.59 -0.22 -13.74
CA ILE A 746 -20.59 -1.29 -13.73
C ILE A 746 -21.25 -2.64 -13.99
N TYR A 747 -20.66 -3.41 -14.91
CA TYR A 747 -21.11 -4.75 -15.31
C TYR A 747 -20.02 -5.77 -15.02
N ALA A 748 -20.43 -6.97 -14.62
CA ALA A 748 -19.59 -8.16 -14.60
C ALA A 748 -20.26 -9.31 -15.38
N ALA A 749 -19.53 -9.95 -16.28
CA ALA A 749 -20.07 -11.01 -17.14
C ALA A 749 -20.62 -12.20 -16.34
N ASN A 750 -19.94 -12.57 -15.24
CA ASN A 750 -20.37 -13.65 -14.36
C ASN A 750 -21.37 -13.19 -13.28
N GLY A 751 -21.87 -11.94 -13.37
CA GLY A 751 -22.64 -11.28 -12.31
C GLY A 751 -21.77 -10.90 -11.11
N ALA A 752 -22.28 -10.03 -10.25
CA ALA A 752 -21.59 -9.64 -9.02
C ALA A 752 -22.56 -9.61 -7.83
N ALA A 753 -22.01 -9.72 -6.63
CA ALA A 753 -22.73 -9.59 -5.37
C ALA A 753 -22.05 -8.57 -4.45
N MET A 754 -22.87 -7.74 -3.80
CA MET A 754 -22.40 -6.79 -2.79
C MET A 754 -22.00 -7.54 -1.51
N GLU A 755 -20.81 -7.28 -0.98
CA GLU A 755 -20.41 -7.73 0.35
C GLU A 755 -21.31 -7.10 1.41
N THR A 756 -21.80 -7.88 2.35
CA THR A 756 -22.78 -7.42 3.37
C THR A 756 -22.21 -7.45 4.78
N THR A 757 -20.97 -7.90 4.95
CA THR A 757 -20.33 -8.12 6.25
C THR A 757 -18.87 -7.69 6.28
N GLY A 758 -18.36 -7.44 7.49
CA GLY A 758 -16.96 -7.10 7.72
C GLY A 758 -16.53 -5.74 7.14
N VAL A 759 -15.22 -5.56 6.96
CA VAL A 759 -14.60 -4.24 6.73
C VAL A 759 -14.93 -3.62 5.36
N THR A 760 -15.33 -4.42 4.37
CA THR A 760 -15.75 -3.95 3.04
C THR A 760 -17.26 -4.00 2.82
N LYS A 761 -18.03 -4.17 3.91
CA LYS A 761 -19.50 -4.16 3.87
C LYS A 761 -20.02 -2.96 3.07
N GLU A 762 -20.90 -3.23 2.11
CA GLU A 762 -21.58 -2.25 1.27
C GLU A 762 -20.63 -1.39 0.39
N ARG A 763 -19.43 -1.92 0.11
CA ARG A 763 -18.37 -1.25 -0.67
C ARG A 763 -17.69 -2.13 -1.70
N GLU A 764 -17.95 -3.43 -1.70
CA GLU A 764 -17.24 -4.39 -2.53
C GLU A 764 -18.24 -5.22 -3.34
N LEU A 765 -18.06 -5.24 -4.66
CA LEU A 765 -18.78 -6.11 -5.57
C LEU A 765 -17.88 -7.29 -5.96
N ILE A 766 -18.24 -8.50 -5.56
CA ILE A 766 -17.47 -9.72 -5.84
C ILE A 766 -18.09 -10.44 -7.05
N SER A 767 -17.27 -10.72 -8.07
CA SER A 767 -17.67 -11.50 -9.25
C SER A 767 -16.81 -12.76 -9.39
N PRO A 768 -17.42 -13.96 -9.36
CA PRO A 768 -16.69 -15.22 -9.39
C PRO A 768 -16.19 -15.57 -10.78
N GLY A 769 -15.21 -16.47 -10.84
CA GLY A 769 -14.71 -17.10 -12.06
C GLY A 769 -13.32 -16.63 -12.46
N LEU A 770 -12.49 -17.60 -12.88
CA LEU A 770 -11.15 -17.37 -13.41
C LEU A 770 -11.14 -16.57 -14.72
N ARG A 771 -12.23 -16.58 -15.46
CA ARG A 771 -12.41 -15.80 -16.68
C ARG A 771 -13.63 -14.93 -16.53
N ASN A 772 -13.44 -13.63 -16.67
CA ASN A 772 -14.49 -12.65 -16.46
C ASN A 772 -14.25 -11.43 -17.33
N ALA A 773 -15.32 -10.68 -17.60
CA ALA A 773 -15.24 -9.39 -18.26
C ALA A 773 -15.99 -8.33 -17.44
N TRP A 774 -15.40 -7.16 -17.33
CA TRP A 774 -15.98 -6.01 -16.65
C TRP A 774 -16.14 -4.83 -17.60
N ILE A 775 -17.18 -4.05 -17.38
CA ILE A 775 -17.43 -2.79 -18.10
C ILE A 775 -17.68 -1.71 -17.06
N ILE A 776 -16.99 -0.58 -17.19
CA ILE A 776 -17.30 0.64 -16.46
C ILE A 776 -17.76 1.67 -17.48
N ARG A 777 -18.96 2.20 -17.30
CA ARG A 777 -19.56 3.22 -18.16
C ARG A 777 -19.96 4.42 -17.30
N ALA A 778 -19.32 5.55 -17.55
CA ALA A 778 -19.69 6.82 -16.94
C ALA A 778 -20.66 7.60 -17.83
N GLY A 779 -21.38 8.56 -17.26
CA GLY A 779 -22.30 9.42 -17.99
C GLY A 779 -22.71 10.61 -17.12
N SER A 780 -23.54 11.49 -17.66
CA SER A 780 -24.07 12.62 -16.90
C SER A 780 -25.52 12.92 -17.28
N GLU A 781 -26.16 13.77 -16.47
CA GLU A 781 -27.46 14.37 -16.77
C GLU A 781 -27.46 15.08 -18.13
N GLN A 782 -26.37 15.72 -18.53
CA GLN A 782 -26.27 16.34 -19.85
C GLN A 782 -26.36 15.32 -20.99
N GLN A 783 -25.67 14.18 -20.86
CA GLN A 783 -25.59 13.17 -21.92
C GLN A 783 -26.84 12.29 -21.99
N PHE A 784 -27.44 11.96 -20.83
CA PHE A 784 -28.53 10.97 -20.75
C PHE A 784 -29.86 11.55 -20.27
N GLY A 785 -29.92 12.83 -19.92
CA GLY A 785 -31.10 13.44 -19.31
C GLY A 785 -31.25 12.98 -17.88
N SER A 786 -31.94 11.87 -17.63
CA SER A 786 -32.19 11.39 -16.26
C SER A 786 -31.49 10.07 -15.96
N PHE A 787 -31.26 9.80 -14.68
CA PHE A 787 -30.67 8.54 -14.24
C PHE A 787 -31.47 7.30 -14.70
N ASN A 788 -32.79 7.37 -14.70
CA ASN A 788 -33.62 6.29 -15.24
C ASN A 788 -33.44 6.11 -16.76
N THR A 789 -33.25 7.20 -17.50
CA THR A 789 -32.98 7.13 -18.95
C THR A 789 -31.60 6.50 -19.19
N PHE A 790 -30.59 6.90 -18.43
CA PHE A 790 -29.28 6.26 -18.43
C PHE A 790 -29.37 4.76 -18.19
N LYS A 791 -30.01 4.32 -17.09
CA LYS A 791 -30.19 2.89 -16.79
C LYS A 791 -30.87 2.14 -17.94
N ASN A 792 -31.99 2.65 -18.44
CA ASN A 792 -32.75 2.00 -19.52
C ASN A 792 -31.93 1.86 -20.81
N GLN A 793 -31.13 2.88 -21.17
CA GLN A 793 -30.28 2.83 -22.36
C GLN A 793 -29.10 1.88 -22.18
N ILE A 794 -28.43 1.89 -21.01
CA ILE A 794 -27.34 0.95 -20.72
C ILE A 794 -27.83 -0.50 -20.68
N LEU A 795 -29.03 -0.76 -20.15
CA LEU A 795 -29.61 -2.10 -20.17
C LEU A 795 -29.84 -2.63 -21.59
N SER A 796 -30.10 -1.75 -22.56
CA SER A 796 -30.22 -2.15 -23.97
C SER A 796 -28.89 -2.55 -24.61
N ALA A 797 -27.75 -2.22 -24.00
CA ALA A 797 -26.42 -2.48 -24.57
C ALA A 797 -26.08 -3.97 -24.71
N SER A 798 -26.79 -4.83 -23.99
CA SER A 798 -26.79 -6.30 -24.10
C SER A 798 -25.38 -6.93 -24.25
N PRO A 799 -24.45 -6.72 -23.29
CA PRO A 799 -23.09 -7.25 -23.41
C PRO A 799 -23.06 -8.77 -23.58
N GLN A 800 -22.23 -9.25 -24.50
CA GLN A 800 -22.00 -10.67 -24.76
C GLN A 800 -20.52 -10.99 -24.56
N PHE A 801 -20.21 -11.83 -23.57
CA PHE A 801 -18.85 -12.30 -23.31
C PHE A 801 -18.70 -13.77 -23.73
N ASP A 802 -17.82 -14.03 -24.69
CA ASP A 802 -17.38 -15.38 -25.05
C ASP A 802 -16.16 -15.76 -24.19
N THR A 803 -16.39 -16.60 -23.18
CA THR A 803 -15.35 -17.05 -22.24
C THR A 803 -14.27 -17.92 -22.88
N GLN A 804 -14.55 -18.56 -24.03
CA GLN A 804 -13.55 -19.37 -24.75
C GLN A 804 -12.69 -18.50 -25.65
N ALA A 805 -13.33 -17.60 -26.41
CA ALA A 805 -12.65 -16.70 -27.33
C ALA A 805 -12.06 -15.46 -26.65
N LEU A 806 -12.33 -15.27 -25.35
CA LEU A 806 -11.99 -14.09 -24.54
C LEU A 806 -12.33 -12.79 -25.30
N SER A 807 -13.58 -12.68 -25.73
CA SER A 807 -14.08 -11.54 -26.48
C SER A 807 -15.39 -11.03 -25.94
N LEU A 808 -15.54 -9.71 -25.95
CA LEU A 808 -16.68 -8.96 -25.48
C LEU A 808 -17.25 -8.12 -26.62
N THR A 809 -18.57 -8.19 -26.81
CA THR A 809 -19.30 -7.32 -27.74
C THR A 809 -20.49 -6.67 -27.05
N LEU A 810 -20.75 -5.40 -27.34
CA LEU A 810 -21.90 -4.66 -26.83
C LEU A 810 -22.32 -3.55 -27.79
N ALA A 811 -23.53 -3.01 -27.60
CA ALA A 811 -24.03 -1.86 -28.33
C ALA A 811 -24.20 -0.66 -27.38
N ASP A 812 -23.17 0.16 -27.21
CA ASP A 812 -23.26 1.35 -26.35
C ASP A 812 -24.27 2.37 -26.94
N PRO A 813 -25.13 3.00 -26.13
CA PRO A 813 -26.11 3.95 -26.64
C PRO A 813 -25.52 5.21 -27.28
N ILE A 814 -24.26 5.55 -26.97
CA ILE A 814 -23.56 6.71 -27.53
C ILE A 814 -22.54 6.29 -28.58
N TYR A 815 -21.74 5.27 -28.27
CA TYR A 815 -20.61 4.84 -29.11
C TYR A 815 -20.97 3.73 -30.12
N GLY A 816 -22.20 3.22 -30.08
CA GLY A 816 -22.66 2.19 -31.01
C GLY A 816 -22.02 0.83 -30.76
N GLN A 817 -21.77 0.08 -31.83
CA GLN A 817 -21.22 -1.28 -31.77
C GLN A 817 -19.77 -1.26 -31.31
N ILE A 818 -19.51 -1.92 -30.17
CA ILE A 818 -18.18 -2.13 -29.63
C ILE A 818 -17.84 -3.60 -29.71
N GLN A 819 -16.66 -3.90 -30.26
CA GLN A 819 -16.12 -5.25 -30.34
C GLN A 819 -14.69 -5.28 -29.87
N TRP A 820 -14.38 -6.20 -28.97
CA TRP A 820 -13.05 -6.33 -28.43
C TRP A 820 -12.77 -7.77 -28.01
N GLY A 821 -11.51 -8.16 -28.01
CA GLY A 821 -11.08 -9.36 -27.31
C GLY A 821 -9.62 -9.29 -26.95
N MET A 822 -9.23 -10.17 -26.03
CA MET A 822 -7.86 -10.25 -25.55
C MET A 822 -6.92 -10.51 -26.73
N ASN A 823 -5.91 -9.65 -26.92
CA ASN A 823 -4.99 -9.66 -28.07
C ASN A 823 -5.65 -9.48 -29.47
N LYS A 824 -6.87 -8.96 -29.56
CA LYS A 824 -7.56 -8.61 -30.82
C LYS A 824 -7.67 -7.08 -30.94
N PRO A 825 -7.95 -6.52 -32.13
CA PRO A 825 -8.28 -5.10 -32.28
C PRO A 825 -9.43 -4.66 -31.34
N PHE A 826 -9.36 -3.44 -30.84
CA PHE A 826 -10.47 -2.79 -30.13
C PHE A 826 -11.22 -1.94 -31.15
N LEU A 827 -12.46 -2.33 -31.47
CA LEU A 827 -13.25 -1.70 -32.52
C LEU A 827 -14.45 -0.94 -31.94
N VAL A 828 -14.67 0.28 -32.43
CA VAL A 828 -15.87 1.10 -32.16
C VAL A 828 -16.47 1.48 -33.51
N GLU A 829 -17.73 1.12 -33.76
CA GLU A 829 -18.41 1.27 -35.07
C GLU A 829 -17.60 0.67 -36.25
N GLY A 830 -16.81 -0.38 -35.97
CA GLY A 830 -15.96 -1.05 -36.94
C GLY A 830 -14.61 -0.37 -37.20
N GLU A 831 -14.34 0.77 -36.58
CA GLU A 831 -13.03 1.45 -36.64
C GLU A 831 -12.12 0.99 -35.50
N GLU A 832 -10.85 0.72 -35.81
CA GLU A 832 -9.87 0.31 -34.80
C GLU A 832 -9.37 1.51 -33.99
N MET A 833 -9.55 1.43 -32.67
CA MET A 833 -9.04 2.38 -31.71
C MET A 833 -7.59 2.05 -31.36
N VAL A 834 -6.67 2.88 -31.85
CA VAL A 834 -5.23 2.72 -31.60
C VAL A 834 -4.77 3.75 -30.57
N HIS A 835 -4.23 3.26 -29.46
CA HIS A 835 -3.64 4.08 -28.40
C HIS A 835 -2.12 3.92 -28.42
N GLY A 836 -1.41 4.93 -28.92
CA GLY A 836 0.05 4.93 -28.97
C GLY A 836 0.67 6.15 -29.65
N GLY A 837 1.97 6.35 -29.42
CA GLY A 837 2.78 7.40 -30.05
C GLY A 837 2.63 8.81 -29.44
N TYR A 838 2.04 8.94 -28.25
CA TYR A 838 1.75 10.24 -27.64
C TYR A 838 2.96 10.90 -26.97
N GLY A 839 3.99 10.12 -26.63
CA GLY A 839 5.17 10.59 -25.91
C GLY A 839 4.89 11.00 -24.45
N VAL A 840 5.96 11.43 -23.78
CA VAL A 840 5.95 11.77 -22.34
C VAL A 840 5.01 12.92 -22.02
N ARG A 841 5.15 14.04 -22.75
CA ARG A 841 4.29 15.21 -22.57
C ARG A 841 2.81 14.91 -22.86
N GLY A 842 2.56 13.94 -23.72
CA GLY A 842 1.21 13.54 -24.12
C GLY A 842 0.50 14.54 -25.02
N GLN A 843 -0.72 14.18 -25.41
CA GLN A 843 -1.64 14.99 -26.18
C GLN A 843 -2.87 15.29 -25.33
N LEU A 844 -3.16 16.58 -25.18
CA LEU A 844 -4.32 17.10 -24.47
C LEU A 844 -5.31 17.66 -25.48
N GLN A 845 -6.56 17.22 -25.41
CA GLN A 845 -7.66 17.73 -26.21
C GLN A 845 -8.73 18.27 -25.27
N LEU A 846 -9.08 19.55 -25.44
CA LEU A 846 -10.23 20.19 -24.83
C LEU A 846 -11.30 20.29 -25.90
N LEU A 847 -12.46 19.67 -25.66
CA LEU A 847 -13.55 19.57 -26.62
C LEU A 847 -14.83 20.10 -25.98
N ASP A 848 -15.72 20.67 -26.78
CA ASP A 848 -17.09 20.96 -26.37
C ASP A 848 -17.95 19.71 -26.62
N MET A 849 -18.78 19.33 -25.64
CA MET A 849 -19.74 18.25 -25.80
C MET A 849 -20.83 18.66 -26.81
N GLU A 850 -20.88 17.97 -27.95
CA GLU A 850 -21.96 18.14 -28.93
C GLU A 850 -23.29 17.56 -28.41
N HIS A 851 -24.41 18.09 -28.90
CA HIS A 851 -25.78 17.83 -28.41
C HIS A 851 -26.38 16.52 -28.89
#